data_AF-A0A1R1A0W7-F1
#
_entry.id   AF-A0A1R1A0W7-F1
#
_cell.length_a   1.000
_cell.length_b   1.000
_cell.length_c   1.000
_cell.angle_alpha   90.00
_cell.angle_beta   90.00
_cell.angle_gamma   90.00
#
_symmetry.space_group_name_H-M   'P 1'
#
loop_
_entity.id
_entity.type
_entity.pdbx_description
1 polymer ?
#
loop_
_entity_poly.entity_id
_entity_poly.type
_entity_poly.pdbx_seq_one_letter_code
_entity_poly.pdbx_strand_id
1 'polypeptide(L)'
;MYKRIRFFRAPLLVILSFLVVFSQIVWFSSTTYGAGSSWNTLNNPINNTSNQFLGMGYGNGVYVAVGSNGLIATSSDAAKWTTRSTNSTQNLNEVDYGNNVYVAAGAGGTILYSADAVTWNAAASNTSNQLFSVKFLNGSFWAVGASGIILKSSDGQSWTSIASGISNDLYNISYGNSKYVLGDANGKIYYSATGNPSTWGGGQQLNSSYYSSINFIGFLNNHFYAFDSSPILASYRSSDAVTWTSTPLAWQAFAGAYGNGLYVLYSNANTAFTSTDGVSWTERTTNYGNTMQAITFGNGKFVAAGNSGSIMYSLDGIEWTTVTPNITDTVYNNGLYVAVGYNNSATIGGTIFTSTDRVNWTSRITPTANGFSSIAYGNGTYVAVGSGGTIYVSSNATNWNLAASNTTSNLQGVQFVNNWFIAVGNSGTILTSSDGTAWTPAAITAGPAISTVLYSVAYGNGTYVAVGQGSRMAYSTDGLNWTASSLTGSSFIFRNVVYANNLFVAVGASGKIFTSSDGASSNWTSQDSTATGLLTGIAYGAGQFMVSGIGGKIVSSPDGASWTSEATNVAAFLTNVVYDGSRFLSLGYNFTTIEAAAVVPSPPLIVGNPSNATINEGGNATFTVAASNTNSYQWQVNTGAGFSNIVNSSTYSGATASTLTITGATVGMNGYQYRVIATGSTAPSAISTSATLTIKAPSIASTIMFKSNAGIAGNATVVSDGQGGSDDIPGFSLDFSAKAAVNPNKDLVLTYETPYPGTIGASGLSAGYEDNESQSIWTIKSRNSSQNFSLESIALIDSGNKDVKIGAFNDGVQVGDWVNLTISVDPWIFTFDHSNGLNFSFDNIDEIRIIPQDSEMWISINNVQIGDPVSTPAPSITSNPSNATINEGDNATFTVAASNASSYQWQVNMGAGFTNISDNTDYTGATTATLVIKSATEGMSGYQYRVVASGSTTPAATSNSATLTVIPMNVPLADFTNTSKTGTSATFTWSAATGATGLKIEQSPTGTNTWTTATTGVIATNATTATVTGLSAAAGYDFRLVVTGGANAGNSNVVNVTTNSVALIDFASTSKTGTSATFTWSAATGATSLKIEQSPTGANTWTTATTGVIATNATTA
;
A
#
# COMPACT_ATOMS: atom_id res chain seq x y z
N MET A 1 -51.19 16.58 -19.65
CA MET A 1 -51.96 16.04 -20.79
C MET A 1 -51.15 16.23 -22.07
N TYR A 2 -50.94 15.15 -22.85
CA TYR A 2 -51.21 15.03 -24.31
C TYR A 2 -50.68 16.15 -25.26
N LYS A 3 -49.73 15.84 -26.17
CA LYS A 3 -49.92 15.60 -27.65
C LYS A 3 -50.33 16.88 -28.44
N ARG A 4 -49.88 17.24 -29.65
CA ARG A 4 -49.27 16.60 -30.87
C ARG A 4 -48.81 17.78 -31.80
N ILE A 5 -47.99 17.71 -32.88
CA ILE A 5 -47.19 16.66 -33.56
C ILE A 5 -45.99 17.29 -34.34
N ARG A 6 -45.39 16.55 -35.29
CA ARG A 6 -44.17 16.76 -36.13
C ARG A 6 -44.41 17.48 -37.47
N PHE A 7 -43.32 17.90 -38.16
CA PHE A 7 -43.11 17.67 -39.61
C PHE A 7 -41.60 17.53 -40.00
N PHE A 8 -41.24 16.38 -40.60
CA PHE A 8 -40.11 16.01 -41.51
C PHE A 8 -38.77 16.79 -41.52
N ARG A 9 -37.57 16.17 -41.50
CA ARG A 9 -37.00 15.15 -42.44
C ARG A 9 -35.93 14.24 -41.77
N ALA A 10 -35.43 13.23 -42.51
CA ALA A 10 -34.38 12.25 -42.13
C ALA A 10 -33.47 11.94 -43.36
N PRO A 11 -32.39 11.12 -43.29
CA PRO A 11 -31.76 10.47 -42.14
C PRO A 11 -30.22 10.63 -42.04
N LEU A 12 -29.65 10.48 -40.83
CA LEU A 12 -28.33 9.87 -40.62
C LEU A 12 -28.27 9.33 -39.17
N LEU A 13 -28.30 8.01 -38.98
CA LEU A 13 -28.36 7.41 -37.64
C LEU A 13 -27.84 5.96 -37.60
N VAL A 14 -26.56 5.77 -37.24
CA VAL A 14 -26.04 4.62 -36.48
C VAL A 14 -24.82 5.04 -35.64
N ILE A 15 -24.95 6.02 -34.74
CA ILE A 15 -24.06 6.15 -33.56
C ILE A 15 -24.90 6.66 -32.38
N LEU A 16 -25.33 5.77 -31.49
CA LEU A 16 -25.86 6.15 -30.17
C LEU A 16 -25.75 5.02 -29.14
N SER A 17 -24.55 4.83 -28.59
CA SER A 17 -24.35 4.18 -27.29
C SER A 17 -22.94 4.47 -26.76
N PHE A 18 -22.82 4.59 -25.44
CA PHE A 18 -21.60 4.85 -24.65
C PHE A 18 -21.00 6.26 -24.68
N LEU A 19 -21.52 7.12 -23.79
CA LEU A 19 -20.76 8.25 -23.23
C LEU A 19 -21.12 8.46 -21.73
N VAL A 20 -20.40 7.75 -20.85
CA VAL A 20 -20.27 8.07 -19.41
C VAL A 20 -18.83 7.69 -19.00
N VAL A 21 -18.27 8.42 -18.02
CA VAL A 21 -16.89 8.34 -17.49
C VAL A 21 -15.86 9.15 -18.30
N PHE A 22 -14.90 9.73 -17.56
CA PHE A 22 -13.85 10.70 -17.94
C PHE A 22 -14.26 12.16 -18.11
N SER A 23 -14.35 12.83 -16.95
CA SER A 23 -13.93 14.24 -16.79
C SER A 23 -12.83 14.30 -15.72
N GLN A 24 -11.99 15.35 -15.74
CA GLN A 24 -10.84 15.62 -14.85
C GLN A 24 -9.50 14.92 -15.18
N ILE A 25 -8.86 15.30 -16.30
CA ILE A 25 -7.38 15.36 -16.39
C ILE A 25 -6.99 16.69 -17.03
N VAL A 26 -6.44 17.62 -16.25
CA VAL A 26 -5.77 18.84 -16.73
C VAL A 26 -4.56 19.10 -15.83
N TRP A 27 -3.37 18.82 -16.36
CA TRP A 27 -2.07 19.41 -16.07
C TRP A 27 -1.68 19.74 -14.62
N PHE A 28 -0.87 18.86 -14.02
CA PHE A 28 0.31 19.27 -13.27
C PHE A 28 1.56 18.71 -13.95
N SER A 29 2.43 19.61 -14.42
CA SER A 29 3.79 19.26 -14.82
C SER A 29 4.72 19.41 -13.61
N SER A 30 4.76 18.40 -12.76
CA SER A 30 5.85 18.17 -11.80
C SER A 30 6.25 16.70 -11.85
N THR A 31 7.55 16.45 -11.72
CA THR A 31 8.16 15.12 -11.80
C THR A 31 7.68 14.22 -10.65
N THR A 32 6.73 13.33 -10.92
CA THR A 32 6.25 12.33 -9.95
C THR A 32 7.09 11.06 -10.02
N TYR A 33 8.08 10.97 -9.13
CA TYR A 33 8.68 9.69 -8.73
C TYR A 33 7.68 8.89 -7.89
N GLY A 34 7.53 7.60 -8.20
CA GLY A 34 6.99 6.59 -7.28
C GLY A 34 5.48 6.64 -7.00
N ALA A 35 4.86 5.47 -6.97
CA ALA A 35 3.58 5.32 -6.28
C ALA A 35 3.84 5.39 -4.76
N GLY A 36 3.48 6.52 -4.13
CA GLY A 36 3.58 6.70 -2.68
C GLY A 36 2.75 5.67 -1.91
N SER A 37 3.13 5.39 -0.67
CA SER A 37 2.48 4.36 0.14
C SER A 37 1.19 4.92 0.74
N SER A 38 0.02 4.33 0.43
CA SER A 38 -1.24 4.83 0.99
C SER A 38 -1.36 4.48 2.47
N TRP A 39 -1.31 5.51 3.32
CA TRP A 39 -1.49 5.38 4.75
C TRP A 39 -2.96 5.33 5.12
N ASN A 40 -3.34 4.27 5.83
CA ASN A 40 -4.72 4.00 6.23
C ASN A 40 -4.86 4.06 7.75
N THR A 41 -5.92 4.72 8.22
CA THR A 41 -6.37 4.68 9.62
C THR A 41 -6.89 3.30 9.99
N LEU A 42 -6.26 2.65 10.96
CA LEU A 42 -6.86 1.53 11.68
C LEU A 42 -7.73 2.14 12.78
N ASN A 43 -8.96 2.53 12.43
CA ASN A 43 -9.84 3.14 13.41
C ASN A 43 -10.10 2.16 14.57
N ASN A 44 -9.79 2.57 15.79
CA ASN A 44 -10.55 2.14 16.96
C ASN A 44 -11.75 3.11 17.10
N PRO A 45 -12.94 2.76 16.56
CA PRO A 45 -14.04 3.71 16.29
C PRO A 45 -14.69 4.35 17.52
N ILE A 46 -14.24 4.02 18.73
CA ILE A 46 -14.68 4.63 19.98
C ILE A 46 -14.06 6.03 20.15
N ASN A 47 -12.77 6.16 19.85
CA ASN A 47 -11.95 7.31 20.25
C ASN A 47 -11.83 8.40 19.17
N ASN A 48 -12.95 8.77 18.52
CA ASN A 48 -12.97 9.95 17.65
C ASN A 48 -13.45 11.20 18.42
N THR A 49 -13.03 12.39 17.99
CA THR A 49 -13.34 13.66 18.66
C THR A 49 -14.74 14.20 18.39
N SER A 50 -15.53 13.58 17.51
CA SER A 50 -16.93 13.94 17.23
C SER A 50 -17.96 13.00 17.85
N ASN A 51 -17.54 11.88 18.44
CA ASN A 51 -18.38 10.93 19.15
C ASN A 51 -18.72 11.44 20.55
N GLN A 52 -19.99 11.34 20.94
CA GLN A 52 -20.44 11.53 22.30
C GLN A 52 -21.25 10.31 22.71
N PHE A 53 -20.89 9.66 23.82
CA PHE A 53 -21.80 8.74 24.50
C PHE A 53 -22.78 9.55 25.33
N LEU A 54 -24.05 9.18 25.27
CA LEU A 54 -25.17 9.88 25.93
C LEU A 54 -25.83 8.99 26.99
N GLY A 55 -25.80 7.67 26.81
CA GLY A 55 -26.48 6.72 27.69
C GLY A 55 -25.64 5.47 27.98
N MET A 56 -25.86 4.85 29.14
CA MET A 56 -25.20 3.62 29.56
C MET A 56 -26.15 2.66 30.29
N GLY A 57 -25.96 1.36 30.03
CA GLY A 57 -26.67 0.28 30.70
C GLY A 57 -25.76 -0.92 30.95
N TYR A 58 -26.16 -1.79 31.88
CA TYR A 58 -25.48 -3.04 32.19
C TYR A 58 -26.50 -4.16 32.42
N GLY A 59 -26.24 -5.32 31.85
CA GLY A 59 -27.05 -6.52 31.99
C GLY A 59 -26.29 -7.74 31.47
N ASN A 60 -26.73 -8.97 31.77
CA ASN A 60 -26.14 -10.22 31.25
C ASN A 60 -24.58 -10.32 31.23
N GLY A 61 -23.87 -9.65 32.13
CA GLY A 61 -22.39 -9.59 32.11
C GLY A 61 -21.76 -8.60 31.12
N VAL A 62 -22.55 -7.77 30.43
CA VAL A 62 -22.12 -6.82 29.39
C VAL A 62 -22.61 -5.40 29.70
N TYR A 63 -21.69 -4.45 29.65
CA TYR A 63 -21.94 -3.01 29.60
C TYR A 63 -22.23 -2.59 28.16
N VAL A 64 -23.18 -1.68 27.99
CA VAL A 64 -23.49 -1.04 26.71
C VAL A 64 -23.47 0.48 26.89
N ALA A 65 -22.79 1.17 25.98
CA ALA A 65 -22.78 2.63 25.88
C ALA A 65 -23.32 3.04 24.51
N VAL A 66 -24.20 4.03 24.46
CA VAL A 66 -24.87 4.50 23.23
C VAL A 66 -24.74 6.00 23.05
N GLY A 67 -24.79 6.49 21.81
CA GLY A 67 -24.46 7.88 21.53
C GLY A 67 -24.77 8.39 20.12
N SER A 68 -23.98 9.39 19.70
CA SER A 68 -24.13 10.12 18.44
C SER A 68 -24.16 9.21 17.21
N ASN A 69 -24.92 9.58 16.18
CA ASN A 69 -24.92 8.92 14.85
C ASN A 69 -25.16 7.39 14.89
N GLY A 70 -26.00 6.90 15.81
CA GLY A 70 -26.30 5.47 15.96
C GLY A 70 -25.18 4.65 16.63
N LEU A 71 -24.17 5.30 17.21
CA LEU A 71 -23.04 4.67 17.88
C LEU A 71 -23.50 3.82 19.05
N ILE A 72 -23.09 2.55 19.06
CA ILE A 72 -23.16 1.65 20.21
C ILE A 72 -21.77 1.05 20.44
N ALA A 73 -21.33 0.96 21.69
CA ALA A 73 -20.15 0.23 22.11
C ALA A 73 -20.49 -0.72 23.27
N THR A 74 -19.82 -1.87 23.33
CA THR A 74 -20.06 -2.91 24.35
C THR A 74 -18.78 -3.41 24.97
N SER A 75 -18.84 -3.82 26.24
CA SER A 75 -17.73 -4.41 27.00
C SER A 75 -18.23 -5.45 27.99
N SER A 76 -17.48 -6.52 28.27
CA SER A 76 -17.76 -7.43 29.39
C SER A 76 -16.97 -7.10 30.67
N ASP A 77 -15.89 -6.32 30.55
CA ASP A 77 -14.92 -6.06 31.63
C ASP A 77 -14.78 -4.57 32.00
N ALA A 78 -15.48 -3.68 31.29
CA ALA A 78 -15.39 -2.21 31.29
C ALA A 78 -14.03 -1.62 30.84
N ALA A 79 -13.03 -2.46 30.54
CA ALA A 79 -11.68 -2.05 30.15
C ALA A 79 -11.45 -2.18 28.63
N LYS A 80 -12.11 -3.14 27.97
CA LYS A 80 -12.07 -3.37 26.53
C LYS A 80 -13.44 -3.14 25.93
N TRP A 81 -13.52 -2.29 24.92
CA TRP A 81 -14.78 -1.92 24.29
C TRP A 81 -14.76 -2.22 22.79
N THR A 82 -15.90 -2.64 22.25
CA THR A 82 -16.09 -2.95 20.83
C THR A 82 -17.33 -2.24 20.33
N THR A 83 -17.23 -1.47 19.25
CA THR A 83 -18.40 -0.83 18.61
C THR A 83 -19.26 -1.85 17.89
N ARG A 84 -20.57 -1.58 17.82
CA ARG A 84 -21.56 -2.41 17.12
C ARG A 84 -22.25 -1.60 16.04
N SER A 85 -22.39 -2.20 14.86
CA SER A 85 -23.13 -1.62 13.75
C SER A 85 -24.63 -1.73 14.01
N THR A 86 -25.36 -0.63 13.85
CA THR A 86 -26.80 -0.54 14.09
C THR A 86 -27.63 -0.24 12.85
N ASN A 87 -26.96 0.10 11.73
CA ASN A 87 -27.56 0.66 10.51
C ASN A 87 -28.42 1.93 10.74
N SER A 88 -28.35 2.53 11.93
CA SER A 88 -28.99 3.80 12.26
C SER A 88 -27.98 4.94 12.19
N THR A 89 -28.43 6.12 11.75
CA THR A 89 -27.68 7.38 11.78
C THR A 89 -28.23 8.35 12.84
N GLN A 90 -29.23 7.93 13.62
CA GLN A 90 -29.89 8.77 14.62
C GLN A 90 -29.16 8.69 15.97
N ASN A 91 -29.06 9.81 16.68
CA ASN A 91 -28.47 9.84 18.02
C ASN A 91 -29.28 8.95 18.98
N LEU A 92 -28.59 8.08 19.71
CA LEU A 92 -29.16 7.23 20.75
C LEU A 92 -28.88 7.88 22.11
N ASN A 93 -29.93 8.17 22.86
CA ASN A 93 -29.85 8.97 24.08
C ASN A 93 -29.69 8.10 25.34
N GLU A 94 -30.29 6.90 25.35
CA GLU A 94 -30.30 6.01 26.52
C GLU A 94 -30.35 4.53 26.08
N VAL A 95 -29.80 3.64 26.91
CA VAL A 95 -29.93 2.19 26.78
C VAL A 95 -30.21 1.55 28.14
N ASP A 96 -30.99 0.48 28.18
CA ASP A 96 -31.21 -0.33 29.39
C ASP A 96 -31.43 -1.81 29.06
N TYR A 97 -31.35 -2.68 30.07
CA TYR A 97 -31.48 -4.14 29.92
C TYR A 97 -32.58 -4.72 30.81
N GLY A 98 -33.38 -5.62 30.24
CA GLY A 98 -34.40 -6.39 30.97
C GLY A 98 -35.08 -7.43 30.09
N ASN A 99 -35.75 -8.41 30.69
CA ASN A 99 -36.37 -9.54 29.98
C ASN A 99 -35.44 -10.22 28.93
N ASN A 100 -34.15 -10.28 29.21
CA ASN A 100 -33.09 -10.80 28.33
C ASN A 100 -32.88 -10.03 27.00
N VAL A 101 -33.23 -8.74 26.98
CA VAL A 101 -33.07 -7.84 25.84
C VAL A 101 -32.45 -6.52 26.30
N TYR A 102 -31.53 -5.97 25.51
CA TYR A 102 -31.09 -4.58 25.59
C TYR A 102 -31.97 -3.74 24.67
N VAL A 103 -32.39 -2.56 25.13
CA VAL A 103 -33.16 -1.60 24.35
C VAL A 103 -32.47 -0.25 24.41
N ALA A 104 -32.17 0.33 23.25
CA ALA A 104 -31.66 1.68 23.09
C ALA A 104 -32.71 2.57 22.41
N ALA A 105 -32.88 3.81 22.87
CA ALA A 105 -33.86 4.76 22.32
C ALA A 105 -33.21 6.12 22.02
N GLY A 106 -33.77 6.87 21.05
CA GLY A 106 -33.11 8.07 20.54
C GLY A 106 -33.95 9.03 19.70
N ALA A 107 -33.24 9.82 18.90
CA ALA A 107 -33.80 10.84 18.01
C ALA A 107 -34.72 10.24 16.92
N GLY A 108 -35.67 11.03 16.44
CA GLY A 108 -36.61 10.62 15.39
C GLY A 108 -37.53 9.44 15.77
N GLY A 109 -37.74 9.18 17.06
CA GLY A 109 -38.48 8.01 17.55
C GLY A 109 -37.72 6.70 17.41
N THR A 110 -36.41 6.72 17.18
CA THR A 110 -35.59 5.51 16.99
C THR A 110 -35.63 4.63 18.24
N ILE A 111 -35.94 3.35 18.05
CA ILE A 111 -35.74 2.29 19.06
C ILE A 111 -34.97 1.16 18.40
N LEU A 112 -33.91 0.70 19.06
CA LEU A 112 -33.13 -0.47 18.69
C LEU A 112 -33.16 -1.49 19.82
N TYR A 113 -33.16 -2.78 19.49
CA TYR A 113 -33.10 -3.86 20.48
C TYR A 113 -32.09 -4.94 20.09
N SER A 114 -31.56 -5.65 21.09
CA SER A 114 -30.58 -6.72 20.92
C SER A 114 -30.69 -7.74 22.06
N ALA A 115 -30.55 -9.03 21.76
CA ALA A 115 -30.51 -10.08 22.81
C ALA A 115 -29.07 -10.39 23.28
N ASP A 116 -28.07 -10.14 22.44
CA ASP A 116 -26.65 -10.47 22.63
C ASP A 116 -25.76 -9.23 22.88
N ALA A 117 -26.35 -8.02 22.80
CA ALA A 117 -25.67 -6.72 22.70
C ALA A 117 -24.76 -6.56 21.46
N VAL A 118 -24.68 -7.55 20.56
CA VAL A 118 -23.83 -7.53 19.37
C VAL A 118 -24.64 -7.18 18.13
N THR A 119 -25.78 -7.84 17.96
CA THR A 119 -26.68 -7.73 16.81
C THR A 119 -27.86 -6.83 17.19
N TRP A 120 -27.97 -5.67 16.54
CA TRP A 120 -28.99 -4.67 16.85
C TRP A 120 -30.03 -4.57 15.73
N ASN A 121 -31.31 -4.65 16.10
CA ASN A 121 -32.46 -4.60 15.21
C ASN A 121 -33.32 -3.39 15.53
N ALA A 122 -33.94 -2.77 14.53
CA ALA A 122 -34.87 -1.66 14.75
C ALA A 122 -36.26 -2.16 15.18
N ALA A 123 -36.89 -1.45 16.13
CA ALA A 123 -38.27 -1.65 16.55
C ALA A 123 -39.16 -0.49 16.09
N ALA A 124 -40.40 -0.79 15.72
CA ALA A 124 -41.37 0.24 15.32
C ALA A 124 -41.97 0.94 16.55
N SER A 125 -41.52 2.17 16.81
CA SER A 125 -42.03 3.03 17.89
C SER A 125 -43.36 3.70 17.57
N ASN A 126 -43.72 3.78 16.28
CA ASN A 126 -44.88 4.49 15.73
C ASN A 126 -44.93 6.00 16.07
N THR A 127 -43.77 6.62 16.28
CA THR A 127 -43.63 8.06 16.52
C THR A 127 -42.37 8.61 15.84
N SER A 128 -42.37 9.90 15.53
CA SER A 128 -41.17 10.65 15.11
C SER A 128 -40.58 11.51 16.24
N ASN A 129 -41.21 11.56 17.41
CA ASN A 129 -40.74 12.37 18.54
C ASN A 129 -39.41 11.82 19.08
N GLN A 130 -38.49 12.71 19.46
CA GLN A 130 -37.26 12.31 20.13
C GLN A 130 -37.57 11.61 21.46
N LEU A 131 -37.00 10.42 21.66
CA LEU A 131 -37.04 9.69 22.92
C LEU A 131 -35.77 10.03 23.70
N PHE A 132 -35.92 10.62 24.88
CA PHE A 132 -34.79 11.08 25.70
C PHE A 132 -34.26 9.99 26.63
N SER A 133 -35.13 9.10 27.12
CA SER A 133 -34.74 7.98 27.98
C SER A 133 -35.57 6.73 27.70
N VAL A 134 -34.97 5.55 27.94
CA VAL A 134 -35.62 4.25 28.00
C VAL A 134 -35.10 3.48 29.21
N LYS A 135 -36.01 2.93 30.02
CA LYS A 135 -35.67 2.15 31.22
C LYS A 135 -36.54 0.90 31.37
N PHE A 136 -35.97 -0.17 31.90
CA PHE A 136 -36.69 -1.39 32.28
C PHE A 136 -37.20 -1.28 33.72
N LEU A 137 -38.49 -0.96 33.85
CA LEU A 137 -39.12 -0.62 35.12
C LEU A 137 -40.30 -1.57 35.39
N ASN A 138 -40.22 -2.31 36.51
CA ASN A 138 -41.28 -3.17 37.01
C ASN A 138 -41.80 -4.19 35.95
N GLY A 139 -40.88 -4.90 35.29
CA GLY A 139 -41.20 -5.96 34.33
C GLY A 139 -41.52 -5.49 32.90
N SER A 140 -41.30 -4.22 32.56
CA SER A 140 -41.52 -3.69 31.20
C SER A 140 -40.53 -2.57 30.87
N PHE A 141 -40.22 -2.39 29.60
CA PHE A 141 -39.54 -1.20 29.10
C PHE A 141 -40.52 -0.03 29.00
N TRP A 142 -40.03 1.15 29.38
CA TRP A 142 -40.70 2.43 29.25
C TRP A 142 -39.76 3.40 28.56
N ALA A 143 -40.18 4.00 27.45
CA ALA A 143 -39.45 5.06 26.77
C ALA A 143 -40.23 6.38 26.86
N VAL A 144 -39.55 7.48 27.13
CA VAL A 144 -40.15 8.82 27.33
C VAL A 144 -39.45 9.86 26.47
N GLY A 145 -40.17 10.91 26.08
CA GLY A 145 -39.66 11.82 25.06
C GLY A 145 -40.39 13.15 24.91
N ALA A 146 -40.15 13.77 23.75
CA ALA A 146 -40.70 15.08 23.38
C ALA A 146 -42.23 15.09 23.30
N SER A 147 -42.82 16.25 23.61
CA SER A 147 -44.27 16.48 23.71
C SER A 147 -44.99 15.50 24.64
N GLY A 148 -44.32 15.13 25.74
CA GLY A 148 -44.86 14.25 26.78
C GLY A 148 -45.13 12.81 26.35
N ILE A 149 -44.51 12.33 25.28
CA ILE A 149 -44.75 10.95 24.81
C ILE A 149 -44.23 9.91 25.81
N ILE A 150 -45.02 8.87 26.04
CA ILE A 150 -44.65 7.67 26.79
C ILE A 150 -44.95 6.46 25.91
N LEU A 151 -43.98 5.58 25.74
CA LEU A 151 -44.12 4.29 25.07
C LEU A 151 -43.82 3.17 26.06
N LYS A 152 -44.53 2.04 25.95
CA LYS A 152 -44.31 0.85 26.79
C LYS A 152 -44.23 -0.42 25.94
N SER A 153 -43.32 -1.31 26.34
CA SER A 153 -43.10 -2.63 25.74
C SER A 153 -42.72 -3.67 26.79
N SER A 154 -43.15 -4.93 26.61
CA SER A 154 -42.70 -6.07 27.44
C SER A 154 -41.48 -6.79 26.89
N ASP A 155 -41.19 -6.64 25.59
CA ASP A 155 -40.21 -7.43 24.82
C ASP A 155 -39.10 -6.57 24.17
N GLY A 156 -39.23 -5.24 24.20
CA GLY A 156 -38.34 -4.28 23.52
C GLY A 156 -38.62 -4.12 22.01
N GLN A 157 -39.54 -4.91 21.45
CA GLN A 157 -39.82 -5.02 20.02
C GLN A 157 -41.17 -4.40 19.66
N SER A 158 -42.19 -4.73 20.46
CA SER A 158 -43.58 -4.33 20.29
C SER A 158 -43.90 -3.17 21.22
N TRP A 159 -44.14 -1.98 20.66
CA TRP A 159 -44.34 -0.74 21.43
C TRP A 159 -45.76 -0.21 21.34
N THR A 160 -46.30 0.15 22.49
CA THR A 160 -47.62 0.78 22.64
C THR A 160 -47.47 2.18 23.22
N SER A 161 -48.16 3.16 22.64
CA SER A 161 -48.15 4.54 23.15
C SER A 161 -49.15 4.68 24.31
N ILE A 162 -48.74 5.43 25.33
CA ILE A 162 -49.49 5.71 26.54
C ILE A 162 -49.70 7.24 26.61
N ALA A 163 -50.95 7.68 26.53
CA ALA A 163 -51.31 9.09 26.47
C ALA A 163 -51.11 9.80 27.82
N SER A 164 -49.92 10.36 28.07
CA SER A 164 -49.50 10.89 29.38
C SER A 164 -50.41 11.97 30.00
N GLY A 165 -51.10 12.77 29.17
CA GLY A 165 -51.78 13.99 29.60
C GLY A 165 -50.83 15.16 29.89
N ILE A 166 -49.54 15.01 29.58
CA ILE A 166 -48.49 16.01 29.77
C ILE A 166 -48.08 16.52 28.38
N SER A 167 -47.96 17.83 28.20
CA SER A 167 -47.53 18.45 26.92
C SER A 167 -46.05 18.78 26.85
N ASN A 168 -45.37 18.82 28.00
CA ASN A 168 -43.96 19.16 28.13
C ASN A 168 -43.08 17.95 27.81
N ASP A 169 -41.86 18.19 27.34
CA ASP A 169 -40.87 17.13 27.11
C ASP A 169 -40.53 16.40 28.41
N LEU A 170 -40.44 15.07 28.35
CA LEU A 170 -40.11 14.18 29.47
C LEU A 170 -38.70 13.62 29.27
N TYR A 171 -37.75 14.02 30.12
CA TYR A 171 -36.34 13.65 29.94
C TYR A 171 -35.97 12.31 30.56
N ASN A 172 -36.61 11.92 31.67
CA ASN A 172 -36.23 10.71 32.39
C ASN A 172 -37.41 10.07 33.13
N ILE A 173 -37.32 8.75 33.37
CA ILE A 173 -38.30 7.96 34.10
C ILE A 173 -37.61 6.98 35.05
N SER A 174 -38.11 6.86 36.27
CA SER A 174 -37.59 5.91 37.26
C SER A 174 -38.72 5.17 37.98
N TYR A 175 -38.39 4.05 38.64
CA TYR A 175 -39.32 3.29 39.48
C TYR A 175 -38.67 2.83 40.78
N GLY A 176 -39.38 3.02 41.88
CA GLY A 176 -38.95 2.66 43.22
C GLY A 176 -40.07 2.87 44.22
N ASN A 177 -40.02 2.22 45.38
CA ASN A 177 -41.02 2.37 46.47
C ASN A 177 -42.49 2.34 45.97
N SER A 178 -42.76 1.43 45.03
CA SER A 178 -44.06 1.21 44.37
C SER A 178 -44.60 2.40 43.56
N LYS A 179 -43.73 3.29 43.06
CA LYS A 179 -44.10 4.44 42.21
C LYS A 179 -43.17 4.59 41.01
N TYR A 180 -43.76 4.87 39.87
CA TYR A 180 -43.08 5.48 38.72
C TYR A 180 -42.95 6.98 38.96
N VAL A 181 -41.85 7.59 38.52
CA VAL A 181 -41.56 9.01 38.68
C VAL A 181 -41.04 9.57 37.36
N LEU A 182 -41.56 10.72 36.95
CA LEU A 182 -41.24 11.46 35.72
C LEU A 182 -40.84 12.89 36.04
N GLY A 183 -39.94 13.45 35.25
CA GLY A 183 -39.55 14.87 35.28
C GLY A 183 -39.77 15.52 33.92
N ASP A 184 -40.30 16.75 33.92
CA ASP A 184 -40.53 17.51 32.70
C ASP A 184 -39.57 18.70 32.50
N ALA A 185 -39.60 19.26 31.30
CA ALA A 185 -38.78 20.39 30.90
C ALA A 185 -39.01 21.70 31.69
N ASN A 186 -40.10 21.81 32.47
CA ASN A 186 -40.45 23.00 33.24
C ASN A 186 -40.18 22.85 34.76
N GLY A 187 -39.51 21.77 35.19
CA GLY A 187 -39.09 21.60 36.58
C GLY A 187 -40.12 20.87 37.45
N LYS A 188 -41.08 20.20 36.81
CA LYS A 188 -42.21 19.55 37.47
C LYS A 188 -42.02 18.03 37.51
N ILE A 189 -42.24 17.46 38.69
CA ILE A 189 -42.20 16.00 38.90
C ILE A 189 -43.62 15.44 38.99
N TYR A 190 -43.82 14.30 38.33
CA TYR A 190 -45.06 13.53 38.36
C TYR A 190 -44.77 12.14 38.91
N TYR A 191 -45.70 11.56 39.66
CA TYR A 191 -45.57 10.19 40.17
C TYR A 191 -46.86 9.39 39.98
N SER A 192 -46.75 8.08 39.75
CA SER A 192 -47.91 7.18 39.63
C SER A 192 -47.60 5.82 40.25
N ALA A 193 -48.56 5.23 40.97
CA ALA A 193 -48.43 3.87 41.48
C ALA A 193 -48.60 2.78 40.39
N THR A 194 -49.27 3.11 39.28
CA THR A 194 -49.62 2.13 38.23
C THR A 194 -48.95 2.41 36.87
N GLY A 195 -48.39 3.61 36.69
CA GLY A 195 -47.91 4.12 35.41
C GLY A 195 -49.03 4.50 34.43
N ASN A 196 -50.30 4.49 34.87
CA ASN A 196 -51.44 4.86 34.04
C ASN A 196 -51.59 6.39 33.96
N PRO A 197 -51.76 6.98 32.76
CA PRO A 197 -52.16 8.37 32.52
C PRO A 197 -53.09 9.02 33.55
N SER A 198 -54.20 8.36 33.90
CA SER A 198 -55.21 8.90 34.81
C SER A 198 -54.78 8.93 36.29
N THR A 199 -53.57 8.48 36.60
CA THR A 199 -53.06 8.26 37.96
C THR A 199 -51.71 8.94 38.22
N TRP A 200 -51.21 9.75 37.29
CA TRP A 200 -50.10 10.66 37.60
C TRP A 200 -50.61 11.73 38.57
N GLY A 201 -50.12 11.69 39.81
CA GLY A 201 -50.41 12.70 40.82
C GLY A 201 -50.09 14.08 40.25
N GLY A 202 -51.04 15.01 40.37
CA GLY A 202 -50.96 16.33 39.75
C GLY A 202 -49.63 17.00 40.09
N GLY A 203 -48.75 17.11 39.08
CA GLY A 203 -47.32 17.17 39.32
C GLY A 203 -46.87 18.31 40.24
N GLN A 204 -45.82 18.04 41.00
CA GLN A 204 -45.23 18.96 41.96
C GLN A 204 -44.12 19.77 41.30
N GLN A 205 -44.20 21.10 41.40
CA GLN A 205 -43.11 21.99 41.00
C GLN A 205 -42.01 21.95 42.08
N LEU A 206 -40.77 21.61 41.70
CA LEU A 206 -39.64 21.61 42.66
C LEU A 206 -38.89 22.96 42.73
N ASN A 207 -38.97 23.76 41.66
CA ASN A 207 -38.34 25.08 41.57
C ASN A 207 -39.40 26.14 41.23
N SER A 208 -39.62 27.10 42.12
CA SER A 208 -40.61 28.18 41.96
C SER A 208 -40.08 29.42 41.23
N SER A 209 -38.77 29.48 40.96
CA SER A 209 -38.06 30.74 40.68
C SER A 209 -37.49 30.80 39.27
N TYR A 210 -37.17 29.64 38.67
CA TYR A 210 -36.70 29.53 37.29
C TYR A 210 -37.31 28.28 36.64
N TYR A 211 -37.78 28.42 35.39
CA TYR A 211 -38.24 27.30 34.56
C TYR A 211 -37.01 26.49 34.09
N SER A 212 -36.51 25.62 34.96
CA SER A 212 -35.38 24.70 34.72
C SER A 212 -35.87 23.27 34.56
N SER A 213 -35.28 22.51 33.65
CA SER A 213 -35.69 21.14 33.33
C SER A 213 -35.19 20.14 34.36
N ILE A 214 -36.00 19.12 34.70
CA ILE A 214 -35.51 17.95 35.46
C ILE A 214 -34.87 16.98 34.47
N ASN A 215 -33.54 17.03 34.35
CA ASN A 215 -32.79 16.28 33.33
C ASN A 215 -32.53 14.83 33.73
N PHE A 216 -32.55 14.51 35.03
CA PHE A 216 -32.30 13.17 35.55
C PHE A 216 -33.23 12.86 36.72
N ILE A 217 -33.75 11.62 36.76
CA ILE A 217 -34.41 11.03 37.93
C ILE A 217 -33.89 9.62 38.13
N GLY A 218 -33.15 9.39 39.21
CA GLY A 218 -32.58 8.08 39.55
C GLY A 218 -33.11 7.55 40.87
N PHE A 219 -33.54 6.30 40.90
CA PHE A 219 -33.80 5.57 42.15
C PHE A 219 -32.52 4.86 42.62
N LEU A 220 -31.83 5.47 43.60
CA LEU A 220 -30.56 5.03 44.13
C LEU A 220 -30.74 4.63 45.60
N ASN A 221 -30.56 3.34 45.92
CA ASN A 221 -30.64 2.77 47.27
C ASN A 221 -31.80 3.33 48.13
N ASN A 222 -33.02 2.91 47.79
CA ASN A 222 -34.27 3.25 48.48
C ASN A 222 -34.71 4.73 48.40
N HIS A 223 -34.05 5.56 47.57
CA HIS A 223 -34.36 6.98 47.43
C HIS A 223 -34.34 7.43 45.97
N PHE A 224 -35.25 8.33 45.62
CA PHE A 224 -35.20 9.08 44.37
C PHE A 224 -34.28 10.28 44.52
N TYR A 225 -33.49 10.54 43.48
CA TYR A 225 -32.71 11.75 43.28
C TYR A 225 -33.15 12.42 41.98
N ALA A 226 -33.33 13.74 42.00
CA ALA A 226 -33.66 14.54 40.84
C ALA A 226 -32.72 15.75 40.75
N PHE A 227 -32.22 16.03 39.54
CA PHE A 227 -31.30 17.14 39.29
C PHE A 227 -31.93 18.11 38.28
N ASP A 228 -32.00 19.39 38.64
CA ASP A 228 -32.52 20.42 37.74
C ASP A 228 -31.41 21.02 36.85
N SER A 229 -31.81 21.71 35.78
CA SER A 229 -30.91 22.34 34.81
C SER A 229 -30.44 23.76 35.21
N SER A 230 -30.59 24.17 36.47
CA SER A 230 -30.51 25.56 36.88
C SER A 230 -29.12 25.97 37.39
N PRO A 231 -28.66 27.22 37.11
CA PRO A 231 -27.39 27.73 37.62
C PRO A 231 -27.33 27.86 39.16
N ILE A 232 -28.45 27.70 39.88
CA ILE A 232 -28.51 27.70 41.35
C ILE A 232 -28.34 26.29 41.99
N LEU A 233 -27.89 25.30 41.21
CA LEU A 233 -27.32 24.03 41.72
C LEU A 233 -28.31 23.15 42.51
N ALA A 234 -29.59 23.15 42.16
CA ALA A 234 -30.62 22.47 42.94
C ALA A 234 -30.68 20.96 42.64
N SER A 235 -30.13 20.17 43.58
CA SER A 235 -30.32 18.72 43.65
C SER A 235 -31.36 18.38 44.71
N TYR A 236 -32.22 17.41 44.44
CA TYR A 236 -33.32 17.02 45.32
C TYR A 236 -33.32 15.52 45.60
N ARG A 237 -33.72 15.14 46.82
CA ARG A 237 -33.90 13.75 47.25
C ARG A 237 -35.31 13.53 47.79
N SER A 238 -35.87 12.35 47.56
CA SER A 238 -37.14 11.90 48.14
C SER A 238 -37.13 10.41 48.46
N SER A 239 -37.78 9.98 49.54
CA SER A 239 -38.01 8.56 49.84
C SER A 239 -39.35 8.04 49.32
N ASP A 240 -40.31 8.93 49.07
CA ASP A 240 -41.71 8.60 48.75
C ASP A 240 -42.18 9.12 47.38
N ALA A 241 -41.33 9.86 46.65
CA ALA A 241 -41.61 10.63 45.43
C ALA A 241 -42.64 11.77 45.55
N VAL A 242 -43.06 12.13 46.77
CA VAL A 242 -44.07 13.17 47.06
C VAL A 242 -43.48 14.29 47.91
N THR A 243 -42.57 13.95 48.81
CA THR A 243 -41.87 14.87 49.70
C THR A 243 -40.43 14.96 49.22
N TRP A 244 -40.04 16.11 48.67
CA TRP A 244 -38.71 16.34 48.12
C TRP A 244 -37.95 17.33 49.00
N THR A 245 -36.71 16.99 49.34
CA THR A 245 -35.79 17.82 50.15
C THR A 245 -34.60 18.19 49.30
N SER A 246 -34.18 19.45 49.34
CA SER A 246 -32.96 19.89 48.65
C SER A 246 -31.71 19.33 49.33
N THR A 247 -30.79 18.80 48.53
CA THR A 247 -29.46 18.37 48.96
C THR A 247 -28.43 19.34 48.39
N PRO A 248 -27.79 20.20 49.21
CA PRO A 248 -26.82 21.17 48.71
C PRO A 248 -25.55 20.46 48.22
N LEU A 249 -25.26 20.60 46.93
CA LEU A 249 -23.99 20.21 46.32
C LEU A 249 -23.22 21.47 45.91
N ALA A 250 -21.89 21.42 45.93
CA ALA A 250 -21.04 22.53 45.48
C ALA A 250 -21.15 22.80 43.96
N TRP A 251 -21.60 21.80 43.19
CA TRP A 251 -21.78 21.85 41.75
C TRP A 251 -22.97 20.97 41.34
N GLN A 252 -23.54 21.23 40.16
CA GLN A 252 -24.67 20.49 39.60
C GLN A 252 -24.28 19.04 39.28
N ALA A 253 -25.03 18.06 39.78
CA ALA A 253 -24.93 16.67 39.34
C ALA A 253 -25.78 16.45 38.07
N PHE A 254 -25.34 15.59 37.15
CA PHE A 254 -26.09 15.29 35.92
C PHE A 254 -26.68 13.89 35.89
N ALA A 255 -25.98 12.88 36.41
CA ALA A 255 -26.55 11.56 36.68
C ALA A 255 -25.75 10.84 37.77
N GLY A 256 -26.25 9.69 38.22
CA GLY A 256 -25.68 8.95 39.35
C GLY A 256 -25.97 7.46 39.36
N ALA A 257 -25.12 6.72 40.07
CA ALA A 257 -25.23 5.29 40.29
C ALA A 257 -25.00 4.95 41.77
N TYR A 258 -25.46 3.77 42.20
CA TYR A 258 -25.19 3.21 43.52
C TYR A 258 -24.65 1.79 43.38
N GLY A 259 -23.58 1.48 44.11
CA GLY A 259 -22.92 0.17 44.08
C GLY A 259 -21.83 0.09 45.14
N ASN A 260 -21.41 -1.11 45.53
CA ASN A 260 -20.39 -1.34 46.56
C ASN A 260 -20.60 -0.55 47.88
N GLY A 261 -21.84 -0.22 48.24
CA GLY A 261 -22.18 0.60 49.41
C GLY A 261 -22.05 2.12 49.23
N LEU A 262 -21.65 2.59 48.05
CA LEU A 262 -21.37 3.99 47.74
C LEU A 262 -22.34 4.54 46.69
N TYR A 263 -22.83 5.76 46.93
CA TYR A 263 -23.48 6.60 45.93
C TYR A 263 -22.41 7.40 45.19
N VAL A 264 -22.48 7.43 43.86
CA VAL A 264 -21.59 8.23 43.02
C VAL A 264 -22.43 9.06 42.06
N LEU A 265 -22.33 10.39 42.16
CA LEU A 265 -22.92 11.35 41.23
C LEU A 265 -21.78 12.03 40.48
N TYR A 266 -21.86 12.17 39.16
CA TYR A 266 -20.88 12.99 38.44
C TYR A 266 -21.44 14.38 38.14
N SER A 267 -20.53 15.35 38.02
CA SER A 267 -20.82 16.77 37.79
C SER A 267 -20.10 17.24 36.51
N ASN A 268 -19.39 18.36 36.56
CA ASN A 268 -18.59 18.88 35.46
C ASN A 268 -17.38 17.96 35.12
N ALA A 269 -16.63 18.33 34.09
CA ALA A 269 -15.47 17.56 33.58
C ALA A 269 -14.37 17.23 34.62
N ASN A 270 -14.34 17.89 35.78
CA ASN A 270 -13.33 17.66 36.82
C ASN A 270 -13.91 17.39 38.23
N THR A 271 -15.21 17.13 38.35
CA THR A 271 -15.87 16.91 39.65
C THR A 271 -16.81 15.72 39.65
N ALA A 272 -16.74 14.90 40.70
CA ALA A 272 -17.78 13.97 41.12
C ALA A 272 -18.09 14.13 42.61
N PHE A 273 -19.21 13.58 43.07
CA PHE A 273 -19.62 13.55 44.46
C PHE A 273 -19.83 12.10 44.90
N THR A 274 -19.25 11.74 46.05
CA THR A 274 -19.42 10.41 46.66
C THR A 274 -20.08 10.52 48.02
N SER A 275 -20.97 9.58 48.35
CA SER A 275 -21.62 9.50 49.65
C SER A 275 -21.84 8.04 50.06
N THR A 276 -21.83 7.75 51.36
CA THR A 276 -22.18 6.42 51.91
C THR A 276 -23.60 6.36 52.48
N ASP A 277 -24.19 7.51 52.84
CA ASP A 277 -25.54 7.66 53.43
C ASP A 277 -26.56 8.31 52.47
N GLY A 278 -26.09 8.84 51.34
CA GLY A 278 -26.85 9.62 50.35
C GLY A 278 -27.27 11.01 50.84
N VAL A 279 -26.86 11.41 52.06
CA VAL A 279 -27.18 12.69 52.70
C VAL A 279 -25.96 13.60 52.65
N SER A 280 -24.82 13.05 53.07
CA SER A 280 -23.55 13.70 53.29
C SER A 280 -22.65 13.45 52.09
N TRP A 281 -22.34 14.49 51.31
CA TRP A 281 -21.60 14.37 50.05
C TRP A 281 -20.17 14.86 50.19
N THR A 282 -19.22 14.06 49.72
CA THR A 282 -17.80 14.44 49.59
C THR A 282 -17.53 14.77 48.13
N GLU A 283 -17.08 16.00 47.86
CA GLU A 283 -16.57 16.37 46.53
C GLU A 283 -15.27 15.63 46.25
N ARG A 284 -15.16 15.06 45.04
CA ARG A 284 -13.96 14.41 44.51
C ARG A 284 -13.52 15.20 43.29
N THR A 285 -12.29 15.72 43.34
CA THR A 285 -11.61 16.16 42.12
C THR A 285 -11.36 14.95 41.25
N THR A 286 -11.78 15.01 40.01
CA THR A 286 -11.59 13.96 39.02
C THR A 286 -10.81 14.53 37.84
N ASN A 287 -9.94 13.73 37.23
CA ASN A 287 -9.15 14.16 36.07
C ASN A 287 -9.76 13.58 34.79
N TYR A 288 -11.08 13.73 34.61
CA TYR A 288 -11.77 13.11 33.48
C TYR A 288 -11.40 13.76 32.14
N GLY A 289 -11.02 15.05 32.15
CA GLY A 289 -10.60 15.81 30.96
C GLY A 289 -11.74 16.16 29.99
N ASN A 290 -12.87 15.45 30.07
CA ASN A 290 -14.11 15.67 29.31
C ASN A 290 -15.32 15.53 30.25
N THR A 291 -16.43 16.18 29.90
CA THR A 291 -17.72 15.99 30.61
C THR A 291 -18.28 14.60 30.36
N MET A 292 -18.59 13.87 31.43
CA MET A 292 -19.35 12.62 31.37
C MET A 292 -20.84 12.89 31.14
N GLN A 293 -21.57 11.94 30.57
CA GLN A 293 -22.99 12.07 30.23
C GLN A 293 -23.85 10.92 30.78
N ALA A 294 -23.23 9.78 31.11
CA ALA A 294 -23.89 8.66 31.72
C ALA A 294 -22.94 7.89 32.65
N ILE A 295 -23.51 7.28 33.68
CA ILE A 295 -22.83 6.39 34.62
C ILE A 295 -23.72 5.18 34.90
N THR A 296 -23.12 3.99 34.99
CA THR A 296 -23.80 2.76 35.42
C THR A 296 -22.95 2.01 36.44
N PHE A 297 -23.58 1.09 37.16
CA PHE A 297 -22.89 0.16 38.06
C PHE A 297 -23.27 -1.28 37.70
N GLY A 298 -22.25 -2.13 37.53
CA GLY A 298 -22.40 -3.53 37.13
C GLY A 298 -21.12 -4.30 37.43
N ASN A 299 -21.20 -5.62 37.55
CA ASN A 299 -20.03 -6.50 37.79
C ASN A 299 -19.01 -5.99 38.85
N GLY A 300 -19.48 -5.34 39.91
CA GLY A 300 -18.63 -4.75 40.96
C GLY A 300 -17.90 -3.45 40.60
N LYS A 301 -18.20 -2.82 39.45
CA LYS A 301 -17.56 -1.58 38.96
C LYS A 301 -18.56 -0.48 38.66
N PHE A 302 -18.15 0.76 38.90
CA PHE A 302 -18.74 1.94 38.28
C PHE A 302 -18.12 2.15 36.90
N VAL A 303 -18.92 2.56 35.93
CA VAL A 303 -18.48 2.85 34.56
C VAL A 303 -19.17 4.12 34.09
N ALA A 304 -18.39 5.06 33.56
CA ALA A 304 -18.87 6.35 33.06
C ALA A 304 -18.42 6.58 31.62
N ALA A 305 -19.28 7.21 30.83
CA ALA A 305 -18.99 7.57 29.45
C ALA A 305 -19.52 8.98 29.13
N GLY A 306 -18.96 9.63 28.10
CA GLY A 306 -19.40 10.97 27.71
C GLY A 306 -18.77 11.51 26.43
N ASN A 307 -18.39 12.79 26.48
CA ASN A 307 -17.91 13.54 25.31
C ASN A 307 -16.56 13.02 24.78
N SER A 308 -16.31 13.23 23.49
CA SER A 308 -15.06 12.86 22.79
C SER A 308 -14.75 11.36 22.84
N GLY A 309 -15.79 10.52 22.85
CA GLY A 309 -15.67 9.06 22.98
C GLY A 309 -15.15 8.57 24.34
N SER A 310 -15.06 9.45 25.34
CA SER A 310 -14.45 9.13 26.64
C SER A 310 -15.21 8.03 27.38
N ILE A 311 -14.49 7.00 27.84
CA ILE A 311 -15.00 5.95 28.73
C ILE A 311 -13.99 5.72 29.87
N MET A 312 -14.49 5.51 31.08
CA MET A 312 -13.71 5.27 32.29
C MET A 312 -14.42 4.27 33.21
N TYR A 313 -13.67 3.59 34.07
CA TYR A 313 -14.24 2.73 35.11
C TYR A 313 -13.54 2.90 36.46
N SER A 314 -14.23 2.52 37.53
CA SER A 314 -13.75 2.56 38.91
C SER A 314 -14.28 1.36 39.70
N LEU A 315 -13.48 0.82 40.62
CA LEU A 315 -13.92 -0.26 41.51
C LEU A 315 -14.57 0.29 42.79
N ASP A 316 -14.13 1.45 43.26
CA ASP A 316 -14.52 2.06 44.53
C ASP A 316 -15.39 3.32 44.37
N GLY A 317 -15.56 3.81 43.14
CA GLY A 317 -16.29 5.05 42.82
C GLY A 317 -15.48 6.33 43.06
N ILE A 318 -14.23 6.22 43.53
CA ILE A 318 -13.35 7.33 43.93
C ILE A 318 -12.18 7.44 42.95
N GLU A 319 -11.46 6.34 42.72
CA GLU A 319 -10.35 6.28 41.77
C GLU A 319 -10.83 5.80 40.39
N TRP A 320 -10.67 6.66 39.38
CA TRP A 320 -11.17 6.43 38.02
C TRP A 320 -10.03 6.14 37.04
N THR A 321 -10.14 5.01 36.34
CA THR A 321 -9.22 4.58 35.29
C THR A 321 -9.78 4.95 33.92
N THR A 322 -9.08 5.81 33.18
CA THR A 322 -9.41 6.15 31.79
C THR A 322 -9.06 5.00 30.84
N VAL A 323 -9.93 4.69 29.88
CA VAL A 323 -9.70 3.64 28.88
C VAL A 323 -8.71 4.09 27.78
N THR A 324 -8.41 5.38 27.67
CA THR A 324 -7.55 5.98 26.61
C THR A 324 -6.19 6.47 27.13
N PRO A 325 -5.09 5.71 26.94
CA PRO A 325 -3.73 6.13 27.26
C PRO A 325 -3.06 6.93 26.13
N ASN A 326 -1.94 7.59 26.46
CA ASN A 326 -0.98 8.08 25.49
C ASN A 326 0.09 7.01 25.27
N ILE A 327 0.16 6.43 24.07
CA ILE A 327 1.24 5.50 23.69
C ILE A 327 2.49 6.32 23.38
N THR A 328 3.58 6.04 24.10
CA THR A 328 4.89 6.70 23.94
C THR A 328 5.80 5.96 22.98
N ASP A 329 5.72 4.63 22.96
CA ASP A 329 6.59 3.79 22.15
C ASP A 329 5.92 2.43 21.85
N THR A 330 6.43 1.72 20.84
CA THR A 330 5.95 0.40 20.43
C THR A 330 7.08 -0.40 19.81
N VAL A 331 7.10 -1.70 20.10
CA VAL A 331 7.96 -2.69 19.44
C VAL A 331 7.11 -3.78 18.79
N TYR A 332 7.58 -4.34 17.69
CA TYR A 332 7.03 -5.56 17.10
C TYR A 332 8.08 -6.67 17.11
N ASN A 333 7.68 -7.87 17.53
CA ASN A 333 8.51 -9.07 17.40
C ASN A 333 7.64 -10.35 17.38
N ASN A 334 8.02 -11.35 16.58
CA ASN A 334 7.38 -12.67 16.52
C ASN A 334 5.84 -12.65 16.41
N GLY A 335 5.28 -11.76 15.58
CA GLY A 335 3.83 -11.64 15.40
C GLY A 335 3.09 -10.89 16.51
N LEU A 336 3.81 -10.29 17.46
CA LEU A 336 3.25 -9.53 18.58
C LEU A 336 3.74 -8.08 18.56
N TYR A 337 2.79 -7.15 18.49
CA TYR A 337 3.03 -5.73 18.77
C TYR A 337 2.85 -5.50 20.27
N VAL A 338 3.78 -4.76 20.88
CA VAL A 338 3.75 -4.37 22.30
C VAL A 338 3.93 -2.86 22.38
N ALA A 339 2.88 -2.17 22.82
CA ALA A 339 2.85 -0.71 22.97
C ALA A 339 2.90 -0.33 24.44
N VAL A 340 3.65 0.71 24.78
CA VAL A 340 3.78 1.23 26.15
C VAL A 340 3.42 2.71 26.21
N GLY A 341 3.06 3.17 27.40
CA GLY A 341 2.60 4.55 27.57
C GLY A 341 2.21 4.90 29.00
N TYR A 342 1.39 5.94 29.12
CA TYR A 342 0.86 6.45 30.38
C TYR A 342 -0.57 6.96 30.25
N ASN A 343 -1.32 6.96 31.36
CA ASN A 343 -2.64 7.59 31.44
C ASN A 343 -2.54 9.08 31.89
N ASN A 344 -3.56 9.89 31.60
CA ASN A 344 -3.61 11.32 31.97
C ASN A 344 -3.99 11.56 33.46
N SER A 345 -3.77 10.59 34.35
CA SER A 345 -4.14 10.72 35.76
C SER A 345 -3.06 11.46 36.57
N ALA A 346 -3.46 12.06 37.70
CA ALA A 346 -2.56 12.78 38.61
C ALA A 346 -1.48 11.88 39.26
N THR A 347 -1.68 10.56 39.22
CA THR A 347 -0.64 9.54 39.38
C THR A 347 -0.43 8.87 38.02
N ILE A 348 0.79 8.96 37.48
CA ILE A 348 1.11 8.60 36.08
C ILE A 348 1.19 7.08 35.91
N GLY A 349 0.04 6.41 35.89
CA GLY A 349 -0.05 4.96 35.70
C GLY A 349 0.58 4.53 34.37
N GLY A 350 1.65 3.73 34.45
CA GLY A 350 2.28 3.15 33.28
C GLY A 350 1.41 2.07 32.67
N THR A 351 1.15 2.17 31.36
CA THR A 351 0.25 1.26 30.66
C THR A 351 1.00 0.44 29.61
N ILE A 352 0.63 -0.82 29.45
CA ILE A 352 1.19 -1.73 28.44
C ILE A 352 0.03 -2.41 27.71
N PHE A 353 0.14 -2.54 26.38
CA PHE A 353 -0.83 -3.19 25.53
C PHE A 353 -0.14 -4.13 24.57
N THR A 354 -0.85 -5.19 24.16
CA THR A 354 -0.37 -6.13 23.14
C THR A 354 -1.43 -6.35 22.08
N SER A 355 -1.03 -6.51 20.83
CA SER A 355 -1.90 -6.93 19.73
C SER A 355 -1.17 -7.90 18.80
N THR A 356 -1.91 -8.81 18.16
CA THR A 356 -1.41 -9.71 17.10
C THR A 356 -1.90 -9.31 15.71
N ASP A 357 -2.82 -8.35 15.61
CA ASP A 357 -3.50 -7.95 14.37
C ASP A 357 -3.47 -6.43 14.11
N ARG A 358 -2.92 -5.65 15.05
CA ARG A 358 -2.81 -4.16 15.10
C ARG A 358 -4.11 -3.42 15.35
N VAL A 359 -5.25 -4.10 15.39
CA VAL A 359 -6.58 -3.52 15.55
C VAL A 359 -7.12 -3.81 16.95
N ASN A 360 -7.04 -5.07 17.38
CA ASN A 360 -7.48 -5.53 18.68
C ASN A 360 -6.31 -5.47 19.67
N TRP A 361 -6.28 -4.41 20.47
CA TRP A 361 -5.29 -4.20 21.53
C TRP A 361 -5.82 -4.69 22.88
N THR A 362 -5.05 -5.57 23.53
CA THR A 362 -5.32 -6.03 24.90
C THR A 362 -4.41 -5.30 25.87
N SER A 363 -5.02 -4.53 26.78
CA SER A 363 -4.34 -3.98 27.96
C SER A 363 -3.77 -5.09 28.84
N ARG A 364 -2.59 -4.84 29.41
CA ARG A 364 -1.85 -5.74 30.32
C ARG A 364 -1.71 -5.08 31.68
N ILE A 365 -1.85 -5.89 32.73
CA ILE A 365 -1.76 -5.40 34.12
C ILE A 365 -0.30 -5.04 34.42
N THR A 366 -0.10 -3.82 34.88
CA THR A 366 1.19 -3.24 35.24
C THR A 366 1.13 -2.80 36.71
N PRO A 367 1.97 -3.34 37.61
CA PRO A 367 1.90 -3.02 39.04
C PRO A 367 2.63 -1.70 39.39
N THR A 368 2.52 -0.67 38.54
CA THR A 368 3.28 0.59 38.67
C THR A 368 2.44 1.84 38.43
N ALA A 369 2.66 2.85 39.29
CA ALA A 369 2.13 4.21 39.17
C ALA A 369 3.11 5.18 38.47
N ASN A 370 4.11 4.64 37.75
CA ASN A 370 5.06 5.37 36.91
C ASN A 370 4.84 5.08 35.43
N GLY A 371 4.86 6.13 34.60
CA GLY A 371 4.62 6.07 33.16
C GLY A 371 5.80 5.50 32.39
N PHE A 372 5.53 4.77 31.31
CA PHE A 372 6.57 4.27 30.40
C PHE A 372 6.85 5.25 29.27
N SER A 373 8.13 5.45 28.95
CA SER A 373 8.61 6.31 27.86
C SER A 373 9.08 5.54 26.63
N SER A 374 9.63 4.32 26.81
CA SER A 374 10.17 3.52 25.70
C SER A 374 10.16 2.02 25.99
N ILE A 375 10.13 1.19 24.94
CA ILE A 375 10.19 -0.27 24.99
C ILE A 375 11.14 -0.86 23.94
N ALA A 376 11.94 -1.84 24.34
CA ALA A 376 12.77 -2.65 23.44
C ALA A 376 12.44 -4.14 23.59
N TYR A 377 12.79 -4.92 22.57
CA TYR A 377 12.83 -6.38 22.65
C TYR A 377 14.19 -6.90 22.18
N GLY A 378 14.74 -7.88 22.89
CA GLY A 378 15.98 -8.55 22.51
C GLY A 378 16.35 -9.65 23.49
N ASN A 379 17.21 -10.58 23.08
CA ASN A 379 17.63 -11.73 23.91
C ASN A 379 16.45 -12.50 24.57
N GLY A 380 15.29 -12.59 23.90
CA GLY A 380 14.09 -13.23 24.44
C GLY A 380 13.24 -12.36 25.39
N THR A 381 13.66 -11.14 25.70
CA THR A 381 13.07 -10.28 26.75
C THR A 381 12.59 -8.94 26.18
N TYR A 382 11.37 -8.56 26.56
CA TYR A 382 10.86 -7.20 26.45
C TYR A 382 11.31 -6.38 27.66
N VAL A 383 11.76 -5.15 27.43
CA VAL A 383 12.22 -4.20 28.44
C VAL A 383 11.50 -2.87 28.23
N ALA A 384 10.69 -2.43 29.20
CA ALA A 384 10.01 -1.15 29.20
C ALA A 384 10.62 -0.21 30.26
N VAL A 385 10.95 1.02 29.87
CA VAL A 385 11.60 2.02 30.75
C VAL A 385 10.75 3.30 30.88
N GLY A 386 10.92 4.05 31.97
CA GLY A 386 10.09 5.24 32.19
C GLY A 386 10.44 6.14 33.39
N SER A 387 9.41 6.77 33.96
CA SER A 387 9.55 7.79 35.01
C SER A 387 10.11 7.24 36.31
N GLY A 388 10.85 8.07 37.04
CA GLY A 388 11.46 7.71 38.32
C GLY A 388 12.53 6.61 38.22
N GLY A 389 13.13 6.41 37.04
CA GLY A 389 14.06 5.32 36.77
C GLY A 389 13.40 3.94 36.67
N THR A 390 12.10 3.87 36.45
CA THR A 390 11.35 2.59 36.38
C THR A 390 11.82 1.75 35.18
N ILE A 391 12.09 0.46 35.43
CA ILE A 391 12.34 -0.55 34.40
C ILE A 391 11.50 -1.79 34.71
N TYR A 392 10.75 -2.28 33.72
CA TYR A 392 9.99 -3.53 33.79
C TYR A 392 10.41 -4.48 32.67
N VAL A 393 10.44 -5.78 32.98
CA VAL A 393 10.83 -6.82 32.03
C VAL A 393 9.81 -7.94 31.92
N SER A 394 9.72 -8.54 30.73
CA SER A 394 8.85 -9.68 30.46
C SER A 394 9.43 -10.56 29.34
N SER A 395 9.38 -11.88 29.47
CA SER A 395 9.68 -12.80 28.36
C SER A 395 8.50 -13.04 27.41
N ASN A 396 7.29 -12.61 27.79
CA ASN A 396 6.05 -12.94 27.07
C ASN A 396 5.10 -11.74 26.85
N ALA A 397 5.53 -10.52 27.21
CA ALA A 397 4.77 -9.28 27.18
C ALA A 397 3.44 -9.27 27.97
N THR A 398 3.16 -10.28 28.78
CA THR A 398 1.93 -10.39 29.60
C THR A 398 2.21 -10.30 31.10
N ASN A 399 3.27 -10.96 31.56
CA ASN A 399 3.72 -10.95 32.96
C ASN A 399 4.95 -10.06 33.07
N TRP A 400 4.85 -8.95 33.82
CA TRP A 400 5.89 -7.93 33.90
C TRP A 400 6.46 -7.82 35.32
N ASN A 401 7.79 -7.93 35.44
CA ASN A 401 8.51 -7.85 36.70
C ASN A 401 9.36 -6.57 36.77
N LEU A 402 9.43 -5.94 37.93
CA LEU A 402 10.27 -4.75 38.16
C LEU A 402 11.75 -5.15 38.19
N ALA A 403 12.59 -4.42 37.46
CA ALA A 403 14.04 -4.53 37.49
C ALA A 403 14.66 -3.30 38.20
N ALA A 404 15.74 -3.51 38.95
CA ALA A 404 16.41 -2.43 39.66
C ALA A 404 17.34 -1.65 38.72
N SER A 405 17.02 -0.39 38.47
CA SER A 405 17.82 0.54 37.63
C SER A 405 18.94 1.25 38.40
N ASN A 406 18.85 1.29 39.73
CA ASN A 406 19.72 2.04 40.64
C ASN A 406 19.79 3.56 40.37
N THR A 407 18.78 4.12 39.71
CA THR A 407 18.64 5.57 39.47
C THR A 407 17.20 6.03 39.67
N THR A 408 17.02 7.31 39.99
CA THR A 408 15.70 7.99 40.00
C THR A 408 15.49 8.90 38.79
N SER A 409 16.50 9.07 37.93
CA SER A 409 16.38 9.80 36.66
C SER A 409 15.33 9.15 35.76
N ASN A 410 14.44 9.94 35.17
CA ASN A 410 13.53 9.44 34.13
C ASN A 410 14.33 8.85 32.96
N LEU A 411 14.05 7.60 32.63
CA LEU A 411 14.55 6.92 31.43
C LEU A 411 13.57 7.20 30.29
N GLN A 412 14.11 7.49 29.11
CA GLN A 412 13.36 8.08 27.99
C GLN A 412 13.46 7.25 26.71
N GLY A 413 14.56 6.51 26.54
CA GLY A 413 14.76 5.58 25.43
C GLY A 413 15.41 4.31 25.92
N VAL A 414 15.06 3.17 25.34
CA VAL A 414 15.79 1.90 25.48
C VAL A 414 15.88 1.21 24.14
N GLN A 415 17.03 0.61 23.83
CA GLN A 415 17.18 -0.25 22.66
C GLN A 415 18.02 -1.48 22.97
N PHE A 416 17.76 -2.59 22.29
CA PHE A 416 18.62 -3.77 22.30
C PHE A 416 19.53 -3.75 21.08
N VAL A 417 20.82 -3.50 21.30
CA VAL A 417 21.82 -3.27 20.27
C VAL A 417 23.15 -3.91 20.66
N ASN A 418 23.85 -4.52 19.71
CA ASN A 418 25.10 -5.25 19.94
C ASN A 418 25.03 -6.23 21.13
N ASN A 419 23.94 -6.99 21.20
CA ASN A 419 23.61 -7.95 22.27
C ASN A 419 23.39 -7.34 23.68
N TRP A 420 23.24 -6.01 23.80
CA TRP A 420 23.05 -5.28 25.06
C TRP A 420 21.78 -4.42 25.01
N PHE A 421 21.02 -4.37 26.09
CA PHE A 421 20.08 -3.29 26.33
C PHE A 421 20.85 -2.05 26.79
N ILE A 422 20.63 -0.93 26.09
CA ILE A 422 21.13 0.39 26.45
C ILE A 422 19.92 1.28 26.73
N ALA A 423 19.81 1.82 27.96
CA ALA A 423 18.76 2.75 28.34
C ALA A 423 19.34 4.15 28.58
N VAL A 424 18.69 5.18 28.05
CA VAL A 424 19.13 6.58 28.11
C VAL A 424 18.03 7.47 28.69
N GLY A 425 18.41 8.59 29.32
CA GLY A 425 17.42 9.46 29.97
C GLY A 425 17.87 10.87 30.34
N ASN A 426 17.19 11.43 31.35
CA ASN A 426 17.45 12.79 31.85
C ASN A 426 18.87 12.93 32.43
N SER A 427 19.40 14.15 32.39
CA SER A 427 20.74 14.51 32.91
C SER A 427 21.87 13.62 32.36
N GLY A 428 21.77 13.24 31.08
CA GLY A 428 22.77 12.37 30.43
C GLY A 428 22.87 10.96 31.01
N THR A 429 21.86 10.47 31.74
CA THR A 429 21.84 9.12 32.32
C THR A 429 21.95 8.07 31.21
N ILE A 430 22.89 7.14 31.33
CA ILE A 430 23.03 5.95 30.48
C ILE A 430 23.18 4.71 31.37
N LEU A 431 22.38 3.68 31.14
CA LEU A 431 22.44 2.38 31.81
C LEU A 431 22.60 1.26 30.77
N THR A 432 23.24 0.16 31.16
CA THR A 432 23.48 -1.00 30.30
C THR A 432 23.11 -2.31 30.98
N SER A 433 22.66 -3.30 30.20
CA SER A 433 22.33 -4.65 30.68
C SER A 433 22.42 -5.69 29.56
N SER A 434 22.88 -6.91 29.85
CA SER A 434 22.86 -8.04 28.90
C SER A 434 21.54 -8.81 28.86
N ASP A 435 20.69 -8.66 29.90
CA ASP A 435 19.48 -9.46 30.12
C ASP A 435 18.22 -8.63 30.44
N GLY A 436 18.37 -7.33 30.69
CA GLY A 436 17.30 -6.41 31.07
C GLY A 436 16.93 -6.45 32.56
N THR A 437 17.46 -7.39 33.34
CA THR A 437 17.19 -7.55 34.78
C THR A 437 18.25 -6.86 35.64
N ALA A 438 19.53 -6.96 35.26
CA ALA A 438 20.65 -6.39 36.00
C ALA A 438 21.25 -5.21 35.24
N TRP A 439 21.17 -4.00 35.82
CA TRP A 439 21.58 -2.76 35.17
C TRP A 439 22.83 -2.13 35.80
N THR A 440 23.79 -1.78 34.95
CA THR A 440 25.03 -1.10 35.34
C THR A 440 25.07 0.29 34.69
N PRO A 441 25.32 1.38 35.45
CA PRO A 441 25.53 2.70 34.89
C PRO A 441 26.75 2.76 33.96
N ALA A 442 26.59 3.39 32.80
CA ALA A 442 27.69 3.75 31.91
C ALA A 442 28.11 5.21 32.15
N ALA A 443 29.38 5.54 31.92
CA ALA A 443 29.96 6.83 32.25
C ALA A 443 30.26 7.66 31.01
N ILE A 444 29.89 8.95 31.05
CA ILE A 444 30.45 9.95 30.14
C ILE A 444 31.82 10.35 30.67
N THR A 445 32.89 9.87 30.02
CA THR A 445 34.29 10.02 30.46
C THR A 445 35.04 11.15 29.77
N ALA A 446 34.50 11.67 28.65
CA ALA A 446 35.09 12.77 27.90
C ALA A 446 34.01 13.68 27.27
N GLY A 447 34.39 14.92 26.94
CA GLY A 447 33.49 15.91 26.32
C GLY A 447 32.69 16.77 27.33
N PRO A 448 31.81 17.66 26.84
CA PRO A 448 30.99 18.52 27.70
C PRO A 448 29.89 17.74 28.41
N ALA A 449 29.68 18.01 29.70
CA ALA A 449 28.64 17.35 30.49
C ALA A 449 27.23 17.56 29.90
N ILE A 450 26.45 16.47 29.84
CA ILE A 450 25.06 16.50 29.34
C ILE A 450 24.12 16.67 30.54
N SER A 451 23.76 17.92 30.84
CA SER A 451 22.74 18.26 31.85
C SER A 451 21.30 18.19 31.31
N THR A 452 21.12 17.88 30.02
CA THR A 452 19.82 17.76 29.34
C THR A 452 19.44 16.29 29.14
N VAL A 453 18.42 16.04 28.34
CA VAL A 453 17.83 14.71 28.13
C VAL A 453 18.44 14.02 26.91
N LEU A 454 18.81 12.74 27.04
CA LEU A 454 19.02 11.81 25.93
C LEU A 454 17.71 11.04 25.69
N TYR A 455 17.29 10.90 24.42
CA TYR A 455 15.99 10.32 24.06
C TYR A 455 16.08 8.97 23.35
N SER A 456 17.15 8.69 22.61
CA SER A 456 17.28 7.47 21.82
C SER A 456 18.74 7.11 21.62
N VAL A 457 19.01 5.84 21.34
CA VAL A 457 20.33 5.27 21.14
C VAL A 457 20.30 4.23 20.02
N ALA A 458 21.32 4.21 19.18
CA ALA A 458 21.52 3.23 18.10
C ALA A 458 22.94 2.66 18.14
N TYR A 459 23.17 1.57 17.41
CA TYR A 459 24.50 0.98 17.20
C TYR A 459 24.71 0.63 15.73
N GLY A 460 25.90 0.92 15.22
CA GLY A 460 26.27 0.64 13.84
C GLY A 460 27.71 1.01 13.55
N ASN A 461 28.33 0.39 12.54
CA ASN A 461 29.72 0.64 12.16
C ASN A 461 30.74 0.57 13.33
N GLY A 462 30.47 -0.26 14.35
CA GLY A 462 31.28 -0.36 15.57
C GLY A 462 30.99 0.69 16.66
N THR A 463 30.10 1.65 16.43
CA THR A 463 29.82 2.80 17.30
C THR A 463 28.40 2.74 17.87
N TYR A 464 28.25 2.93 19.18
CA TYR A 464 26.99 3.31 19.82
C TYR A 464 26.83 4.83 19.74
N VAL A 465 25.63 5.32 19.45
CA VAL A 465 25.31 6.75 19.41
C VAL A 465 24.01 7.02 20.14
N ALA A 466 24.03 7.90 21.14
CA ALA A 466 22.87 8.43 21.83
C ALA A 466 22.63 9.90 21.43
N VAL A 467 21.37 10.30 21.23
CA VAL A 467 20.98 11.65 20.79
C VAL A 467 19.96 12.29 21.73
N GLY A 468 19.94 13.62 21.81
CA GLY A 468 19.16 14.32 22.83
C GLY A 468 18.81 15.79 22.57
N GLN A 469 18.38 16.44 23.65
CA GLN A 469 17.95 17.84 23.69
C GLN A 469 19.15 18.81 23.70
N GLY A 470 19.07 19.87 22.90
CA GLY A 470 20.09 20.92 22.83
C GLY A 470 21.24 20.56 21.88
N SER A 471 20.94 19.86 20.79
CA SER A 471 21.91 19.28 19.84
C SER A 471 22.94 18.35 20.51
N ARG A 472 22.65 17.83 21.71
CA ARG A 472 23.53 16.94 22.49
C ARG A 472 23.53 15.54 21.92
N MET A 473 24.73 14.96 21.88
CA MET A 473 24.97 13.58 21.48
C MET A 473 26.01 12.96 22.42
N ALA A 474 26.03 11.64 22.52
CA ALA A 474 27.13 10.88 23.10
C ALA A 474 27.44 9.68 22.23
N TYR A 475 28.70 9.28 22.12
CA TYR A 475 29.10 8.09 21.37
C TYR A 475 30.11 7.24 22.13
N SER A 476 30.16 5.95 21.82
CA SER A 476 31.01 4.95 22.47
C SER A 476 31.33 3.80 21.52
N THR A 477 32.44 3.09 21.71
CA THR A 477 32.76 1.84 21.01
C THR A 477 32.53 0.59 21.86
N ASP A 478 32.38 0.74 23.18
CA ASP A 478 32.24 -0.37 24.15
C ASP A 478 30.90 -0.38 24.90
N GLY A 479 30.10 0.69 24.78
CA GLY A 479 28.81 0.86 25.46
C GLY A 479 28.93 1.29 26.93
N LEU A 480 30.13 1.33 27.50
CA LEU A 480 30.40 1.64 28.91
C LEU A 480 31.06 3.01 29.09
N ASN A 481 31.99 3.37 28.22
CA ASN A 481 32.75 4.62 28.22
C ASN A 481 32.27 5.49 27.07
N TRP A 482 31.64 6.62 27.39
CA TRP A 482 31.00 7.51 26.42
C TRP A 482 31.73 8.84 26.32
N THR A 483 31.85 9.34 25.09
CA THR A 483 32.30 10.71 24.80
C THR A 483 31.10 11.54 24.42
N ALA A 484 30.82 12.59 25.19
CA ALA A 484 29.77 13.56 24.88
C ALA A 484 30.22 14.57 23.82
N SER A 485 29.27 15.07 23.05
CA SER A 485 29.49 16.10 22.03
C SER A 485 28.20 16.87 21.72
N SER A 486 28.28 17.83 20.80
CA SER A 486 27.11 18.49 20.22
C SER A 486 27.38 19.03 18.83
N LEU A 487 26.37 19.00 17.96
CA LEU A 487 26.44 19.67 16.67
C LEU A 487 26.56 21.19 16.86
N THR A 488 27.39 21.81 16.02
CA THR A 488 27.58 23.27 16.00
C THR A 488 26.41 23.95 15.28
N GLY A 489 25.93 25.08 15.82
CA GLY A 489 24.81 25.82 15.26
C GLY A 489 23.69 26.07 16.27
N SER A 490 22.45 26.17 15.79
CA SER A 490 21.27 26.34 16.63
C SER A 490 20.93 25.08 17.46
N SER A 491 20.21 25.29 18.55
CA SER A 491 19.77 24.22 19.46
C SER A 491 18.60 23.42 18.86
N PHE A 492 18.84 22.15 18.55
CA PHE A 492 17.83 21.20 18.08
C PHE A 492 17.46 20.17 19.17
N ILE A 493 16.35 19.46 18.96
CA ILE A 493 15.93 18.34 19.80
C ILE A 493 15.85 17.12 18.89
N PHE A 494 16.77 16.17 19.05
CA PHE A 494 16.63 14.85 18.47
C PHE A 494 15.66 14.02 19.30
N ARG A 495 14.76 13.28 18.65
CA ARG A 495 13.82 12.37 19.30
C ARG A 495 14.21 10.91 19.14
N ASN A 496 14.68 10.54 17.96
CA ASN A 496 14.99 9.16 17.64
C ASN A 496 16.22 9.08 16.73
N VAL A 497 16.97 7.99 16.84
CA VAL A 497 18.09 7.64 15.96
C VAL A 497 18.07 6.14 15.68
N VAL A 498 18.29 5.77 14.42
CA VAL A 498 18.50 4.37 14.00
C VAL A 498 19.78 4.27 13.19
N TYR A 499 20.32 3.06 13.09
CA TYR A 499 21.34 2.70 12.11
C TYR A 499 20.80 1.65 11.15
N ALA A 500 20.73 1.97 9.87
CA ALA A 500 20.33 1.06 8.81
C ALA A 500 20.91 1.53 7.47
N ASN A 501 20.97 0.65 6.46
CA ASN A 501 21.59 0.97 5.15
C ASN A 501 23.01 1.59 5.27
N ASN A 502 23.80 1.09 6.23
CA ASN A 502 25.12 1.61 6.62
C ASN A 502 25.16 3.09 7.09
N LEU A 503 24.03 3.65 7.51
CA LEU A 503 23.85 5.05 7.84
C LEU A 503 23.13 5.22 9.19
N PHE A 504 23.67 6.07 10.07
CA PHE A 504 22.93 6.62 11.18
C PHE A 504 21.99 7.70 10.67
N VAL A 505 20.72 7.63 11.06
CA VAL A 505 19.69 8.64 10.73
C VAL A 505 19.02 9.09 12.02
N ALA A 506 19.17 10.38 12.35
CA ALA A 506 18.60 11.01 13.54
C ALA A 506 17.51 12.02 13.15
N VAL A 507 16.35 11.95 13.79
CA VAL A 507 15.16 12.76 13.47
C VAL A 507 14.72 13.59 14.67
N GLY A 508 14.07 14.74 14.43
CA GLY A 508 13.67 15.60 15.54
C GLY A 508 12.87 16.86 15.17
N ALA A 509 13.12 17.93 15.95
CA ALA A 509 12.37 19.17 15.88
C ALA A 509 12.59 19.94 14.55
N SER A 510 11.58 20.74 14.19
CA SER A 510 11.54 21.57 12.97
C SER A 510 11.72 20.78 11.67
N GLY A 511 11.22 19.53 11.64
CA GLY A 511 11.29 18.61 10.50
C GLY A 511 12.70 18.08 10.23
N LYS A 512 13.69 18.40 11.07
CA LYS A 512 15.09 18.12 10.74
C LYS A 512 15.43 16.65 10.85
N ILE A 513 16.16 16.20 9.84
CA ILE A 513 16.77 14.89 9.72
C ILE A 513 18.26 15.12 9.53
N PHE A 514 19.09 14.35 10.24
CA PHE A 514 20.54 14.37 10.11
C PHE A 514 21.06 12.95 9.86
N THR A 515 22.12 12.84 9.05
CA THR A 515 22.71 11.55 8.68
C THR A 515 24.22 11.51 8.92
N SER A 516 24.75 10.35 9.31
CA SER A 516 26.19 10.10 9.49
C SER A 516 26.56 8.66 9.17
N SER A 517 27.73 8.40 8.58
CA SER A 517 28.22 7.05 8.27
C SER A 517 28.97 6.38 9.43
N ASP A 518 29.48 7.15 10.38
CA ASP A 518 30.31 6.67 11.51
C ASP A 518 29.74 7.03 12.89
N GLY A 519 28.74 7.92 12.95
CA GLY A 519 28.13 8.41 14.19
C GLY A 519 28.95 9.50 14.90
N ALA A 520 30.15 9.82 14.41
CA ALA A 520 31.06 10.76 15.03
C ALA A 520 30.59 12.21 14.85
N SER A 521 30.76 13.05 15.87
CA SER A 521 30.12 14.36 15.92
C SER A 521 30.55 15.38 14.85
N SER A 522 31.66 15.14 14.14
CA SER A 522 32.10 15.97 13.01
C SER A 522 31.39 15.65 11.69
N ASN A 523 30.78 14.45 11.58
CA ASN A 523 30.39 13.84 10.32
C ASN A 523 28.87 13.64 10.21
N TRP A 524 28.09 14.61 10.74
CA TRP A 524 26.64 14.66 10.62
C TRP A 524 26.21 15.74 9.64
N THR A 525 25.44 15.36 8.62
CA THR A 525 24.91 16.25 7.59
C THR A 525 23.40 16.44 7.78
N SER A 526 22.90 17.68 7.78
CA SER A 526 21.46 17.95 7.74
C SER A 526 20.92 17.61 6.36
N GLN A 527 19.85 16.83 6.30
CA GLN A 527 19.07 16.59 5.10
C GLN A 527 17.86 17.52 5.07
N ASP A 528 17.33 17.77 3.87
CA ASP A 528 16.03 18.42 3.71
C ASP A 528 14.94 17.34 3.63
N SER A 529 13.99 17.39 4.55
CA SER A 529 12.86 16.47 4.61
C SER A 529 11.60 17.05 3.96
N THR A 530 11.60 18.34 3.62
CA THR A 530 10.43 19.20 3.36
C THR A 530 9.40 19.30 4.49
N ALA A 531 9.57 18.52 5.57
CA ALA A 531 8.65 18.48 6.69
C ALA A 531 8.84 19.66 7.65
N THR A 532 7.79 19.92 8.43
CA THR A 532 7.73 20.98 9.44
C THR A 532 7.16 20.41 10.75
N GLY A 533 7.50 20.98 11.90
CA GLY A 533 7.06 20.46 13.21
C GLY A 533 8.01 19.40 13.80
N LEU A 534 7.53 18.54 14.71
CA LEU A 534 8.36 17.54 15.38
C LEU A 534 8.23 16.17 14.70
N LEU A 535 9.35 15.60 14.29
CA LEU A 535 9.49 14.18 13.95
C LEU A 535 9.85 13.40 15.22
N THR A 536 9.26 12.23 15.40
CA THR A 536 9.18 11.50 16.69
C THR A 536 9.72 10.08 16.61
N GLY A 537 9.35 9.33 15.56
CA GLY A 537 9.76 7.95 15.34
C GLY A 537 10.44 7.75 14.00
N ILE A 538 11.31 6.75 13.91
CA ILE A 538 11.94 6.30 12.66
C ILE A 538 12.15 4.79 12.69
N ALA A 539 11.85 4.12 11.58
CA ALA A 539 12.14 2.72 11.35
C ALA A 539 12.76 2.51 9.96
N TYR A 540 13.42 1.38 9.75
CA TYR A 540 13.88 0.94 8.43
C TYR A 540 13.31 -0.43 8.12
N GLY A 541 12.75 -0.59 6.92
CA GLY A 541 12.05 -1.80 6.49
C GLY A 541 11.84 -1.82 4.98
N ALA A 542 11.77 -3.00 4.38
CA ALA A 542 11.60 -3.19 2.92
C ALA A 542 12.60 -2.41 2.02
N GLY A 543 13.74 -1.93 2.55
CA GLY A 543 14.67 -1.07 1.80
C GLY A 543 14.41 0.44 1.93
N GLN A 544 13.58 0.86 2.88
CA GLN A 544 13.16 2.25 3.06
C GLN A 544 13.18 2.68 4.53
N PHE A 545 13.68 3.88 4.81
CA PHE A 545 13.44 4.61 6.05
C PHE A 545 12.03 5.20 6.04
N MET A 546 11.31 5.02 7.13
CA MET A 546 10.00 5.62 7.37
C MET A 546 10.04 6.41 8.67
N VAL A 547 9.53 7.65 8.64
CA VAL A 547 9.60 8.58 9.77
C VAL A 547 8.21 9.15 10.07
N SER A 548 7.83 9.16 11.35
CA SER A 548 6.54 9.69 11.83
C SER A 548 6.70 10.97 12.65
N GLY A 549 5.66 11.79 12.72
CA GLY A 549 5.67 13.04 13.48
C GLY A 549 4.30 13.65 13.81
N ILE A 550 4.33 14.82 14.46
CA ILE A 550 3.13 15.56 14.90
C ILE A 550 2.29 16.03 13.71
N GLY A 551 0.97 15.91 13.85
CA GLY A 551 0.00 16.27 12.81
C GLY A 551 -0.13 15.18 11.74
N GLY A 552 0.10 13.92 12.12
CA GLY A 552 0.10 12.74 11.24
C GLY A 552 1.10 12.81 10.09
N LYS A 553 2.19 13.57 10.26
CA LYS A 553 3.23 13.69 9.23
C LYS A 553 3.97 12.37 9.09
N ILE A 554 4.09 11.90 7.86
CA ILE A 554 4.97 10.81 7.46
C ILE A 554 5.92 11.31 6.38
N VAL A 555 7.21 10.99 6.50
CA VAL A 555 8.18 11.12 5.40
C VAL A 555 8.94 9.81 5.20
N SER A 556 9.25 9.50 3.94
CA SER A 556 9.95 8.28 3.54
C SER A 556 11.25 8.60 2.78
N SER A 557 12.23 7.70 2.84
CA SER A 557 13.47 7.81 2.06
C SER A 557 14.14 6.44 1.88
N PRO A 558 14.58 6.05 0.68
CA PRO A 558 15.32 4.79 0.48
C PRO A 558 16.81 4.91 0.82
N ASP A 559 17.40 6.09 0.66
CA ASP A 559 18.85 6.36 0.80
C ASP A 559 19.21 7.13 2.09
N GLY A 560 18.21 7.66 2.80
CA GLY A 560 18.38 8.53 3.96
C GLY A 560 18.72 9.99 3.61
N ALA A 561 18.95 10.31 2.35
CA ALA A 561 19.33 11.65 1.86
C ALA A 561 18.17 12.34 1.14
N SER A 562 17.45 11.61 0.29
CA SER A 562 16.33 12.07 -0.53
C SER A 562 15.02 11.71 0.15
N TRP A 563 14.28 12.70 0.66
CA TRP A 563 13.07 12.50 1.46
C TRP A 563 11.79 12.93 0.72
N THR A 564 10.75 12.11 0.82
CA THR A 564 9.43 12.35 0.23
C THR A 564 8.38 12.46 1.33
N SER A 565 7.47 13.43 1.25
CA SER A 565 6.31 13.49 2.15
C SER A 565 5.22 12.54 1.67
N GLU A 566 4.84 11.60 2.52
CA GLU A 566 3.68 10.72 2.26
C GLU A 566 2.40 11.44 2.68
N ALA A 567 1.31 11.22 1.93
CA ALA A 567 0.01 11.81 2.26
C ALA A 567 -0.70 10.99 3.36
N THR A 568 -1.24 11.68 4.37
CA THR A 568 -2.11 11.07 5.38
C THR A 568 -3.39 11.90 5.56
N ASN A 569 -4.46 11.25 6.01
CA ASN A 569 -5.73 11.88 6.36
C ASN A 569 -5.87 12.15 7.88
N VAL A 570 -4.76 12.10 8.62
CA VAL A 570 -4.75 12.08 10.09
C VAL A 570 -4.01 13.29 10.65
N ALA A 571 -4.63 14.00 11.60
CA ALA A 571 -4.02 15.16 12.28
C ALA A 571 -3.61 14.83 13.73
N ALA A 572 -2.90 13.71 13.95
CA ALA A 572 -2.60 13.17 15.28
C ALA A 572 -1.14 13.37 15.72
N PHE A 573 -0.87 13.25 17.02
CA PHE A 573 0.49 13.11 17.53
C PHE A 573 0.92 11.65 17.40
N LEU A 574 1.68 11.31 16.35
CA LEU A 574 2.33 10.01 16.21
C LEU A 574 3.61 9.98 17.05
N THR A 575 3.85 8.88 17.76
CA THR A 575 4.96 8.77 18.74
C THR A 575 6.09 7.88 18.24
N ASN A 576 5.79 6.72 17.66
CA ASN A 576 6.79 5.91 16.97
C ASN A 576 6.22 5.23 15.70
N VAL A 577 7.11 4.69 14.87
CA VAL A 577 6.80 3.83 13.72
C VAL A 577 7.63 2.54 13.83
N VAL A 578 7.01 1.40 13.50
CA VAL A 578 7.65 0.08 13.49
C VAL A 578 7.44 -0.60 12.13
N TYR A 579 8.36 -1.48 11.75
CA TYR A 579 8.24 -2.34 10.57
C TYR A 579 8.01 -3.79 11.02
N ASP A 580 6.99 -4.45 10.48
CA ASP A 580 6.60 -5.81 10.88
C ASP A 580 7.12 -6.94 9.98
N GLY A 581 7.94 -6.61 8.98
CA GLY A 581 8.37 -7.53 7.92
C GLY A 581 7.56 -7.40 6.63
N SER A 582 6.42 -6.70 6.65
CA SER A 582 5.54 -6.51 5.49
C SER A 582 4.94 -5.11 5.37
N ARG A 583 4.80 -4.38 6.48
CA ARG A 583 4.13 -3.08 6.57
C ARG A 583 4.82 -2.20 7.61
N PHE A 584 4.60 -0.89 7.49
CA PHE A 584 4.89 0.06 8.55
C PHE A 584 3.62 0.36 9.34
N LEU A 585 3.74 0.38 10.67
CA LEU A 585 2.68 0.76 11.61
C LEU A 585 3.17 1.93 12.46
N SER A 586 2.38 2.99 12.58
CA SER A 586 2.64 4.08 13.52
C SER A 586 1.50 4.23 14.51
N LEU A 587 1.86 4.37 15.79
CA LEU A 587 0.95 4.64 16.89
C LEU A 587 1.11 6.08 17.39
N GLY A 588 0.05 6.59 18.01
CA GLY A 588 0.01 7.93 18.57
C GLY A 588 -0.90 8.07 19.78
N TYR A 589 -1.06 9.31 20.22
CA TYR A 589 -1.93 9.65 21.35
C TYR A 589 -3.39 9.22 21.08
N ASN A 590 -4.13 8.94 22.16
CA ASN A 590 -5.49 8.37 22.13
C ASN A 590 -5.61 7.02 21.39
N PHE A 591 -4.51 6.27 21.26
CA PHE A 591 -4.41 5.03 20.50
C PHE A 591 -4.63 5.18 18.97
N THR A 592 -4.40 6.37 18.42
CA THR A 592 -4.45 6.58 16.97
C THR A 592 -3.46 5.63 16.28
N THR A 593 -3.93 4.80 15.36
CA THR A 593 -3.13 3.80 14.63
C THR A 593 -3.26 4.05 13.13
N ILE A 594 -2.12 4.14 12.45
CA ILE A 594 -2.05 4.18 10.99
C ILE A 594 -1.07 3.14 10.47
N GLU A 595 -1.37 2.55 9.31
CA GLU A 595 -0.46 1.63 8.63
C GLU A 595 -0.34 1.93 7.14
N ALA A 596 0.78 1.52 6.56
CA ALA A 596 0.98 1.43 5.12
C ALA A 596 1.68 0.12 4.77
N ALA A 597 1.28 -0.50 3.66
CA ALA A 597 2.04 -1.61 3.10
C ALA A 597 3.43 -1.14 2.69
N ALA A 598 4.47 -1.90 3.02
CA ALA A 598 5.83 -1.51 2.69
C ALA A 598 6.10 -1.84 1.22
N VAL A 599 6.17 -0.81 0.39
CA VAL A 599 6.49 -0.95 -1.04
C VAL A 599 7.99 -1.21 -1.15
N VAL A 600 8.38 -2.45 -1.49
CA VAL A 600 9.79 -2.77 -1.78
C VAL A 600 10.24 -1.97 -3.00
N PRO A 601 11.25 -1.07 -2.90
CA PRO A 601 11.71 -0.30 -4.04
C PRO A 601 12.36 -1.23 -5.05
N SER A 602 11.71 -1.40 -6.20
CA SER A 602 12.23 -2.25 -7.27
C SER A 602 13.53 -1.68 -7.83
N PRO A 603 14.54 -2.51 -8.14
CA PRO A 603 15.77 -2.06 -8.80
C PRO A 603 15.49 -1.24 -10.08
N PRO A 604 16.45 -0.40 -10.52
CA PRO A 604 16.36 0.23 -11.83
C PRO A 604 16.18 -0.83 -12.92
N LEU A 605 15.39 -0.51 -13.93
CA LEU A 605 15.12 -1.41 -15.05
C LEU A 605 15.16 -0.63 -16.37
N ILE A 606 15.95 -1.10 -17.34
CA ILE A 606 15.91 -0.58 -18.71
C ILE A 606 14.64 -1.09 -19.39
N VAL A 607 13.71 -0.17 -19.67
CA VAL A 607 12.44 -0.46 -20.36
C VAL A 607 12.49 -0.09 -21.85
N GLY A 608 13.51 0.65 -22.28
CA GLY A 608 13.83 0.91 -23.69
C GLY A 608 15.33 1.10 -23.87
N ASN A 609 15.94 0.26 -24.71
CA ASN A 609 17.37 0.31 -25.02
C ASN A 609 17.68 1.35 -26.12
N PRO A 610 18.91 1.90 -26.16
CA PRO A 610 19.34 2.73 -27.28
C PRO A 610 19.39 1.93 -28.58
N SER A 611 18.98 2.58 -29.67
CA SER A 611 18.99 2.02 -31.03
C SER A 611 20.26 2.41 -31.78
N ASN A 612 20.73 1.54 -32.69
CA ASN A 612 21.84 1.86 -33.59
C ASN A 612 21.55 3.13 -34.41
N ALA A 613 22.56 3.97 -34.61
CA ALA A 613 22.45 5.21 -35.37
C ALA A 613 23.32 5.12 -36.63
N THR A 614 22.83 5.64 -37.77
CA THR A 614 23.61 5.78 -39.00
C THR A 614 23.50 7.20 -39.51
N ILE A 615 24.64 7.89 -39.62
CA ILE A 615 24.72 9.30 -40.03
C ILE A 615 25.84 9.49 -41.04
N ASN A 616 25.80 10.59 -41.79
CA ASN A 616 26.91 11.00 -42.65
C ASN A 616 28.02 11.64 -41.80
N GLU A 617 29.26 11.66 -42.31
CA GLU A 617 30.37 12.38 -41.68
C GLU A 617 30.02 13.86 -41.39
N GLY A 618 30.42 14.35 -40.22
CA GLY A 618 30.08 15.68 -39.72
C GLY A 618 28.66 15.81 -39.15
N GLY A 619 27.82 14.77 -39.29
CA GLY A 619 26.47 14.73 -38.73
C GLY A 619 26.44 14.63 -37.20
N ASN A 620 25.25 14.86 -36.64
CA ASN A 620 24.97 14.67 -35.22
C ASN A 620 24.17 13.38 -35.00
N ALA A 621 24.46 12.64 -33.93
CA ALA A 621 23.72 11.44 -33.54
C ALA A 621 23.17 11.59 -32.12
N THR A 622 22.06 10.90 -31.82
CA THR A 622 21.51 10.82 -30.47
C THR A 622 21.23 9.37 -30.09
N PHE A 623 21.49 9.03 -28.83
CA PHE A 623 21.16 7.74 -28.22
C PHE A 623 20.28 8.00 -27.00
N THR A 624 19.07 7.46 -27.02
CA THR A 624 18.09 7.59 -25.93
C THR A 624 17.97 6.28 -25.16
N VAL A 625 17.73 6.37 -23.86
CA VAL A 625 17.33 5.23 -23.02
C VAL A 625 16.04 5.56 -22.29
N ALA A 626 15.19 4.56 -22.09
CA ALA A 626 14.09 4.63 -21.14
C ALA A 626 14.38 3.66 -19.99
N ALA A 627 14.38 4.16 -18.77
CA ALA A 627 14.58 3.36 -17.56
C ALA A 627 13.57 3.76 -16.48
N SER A 628 13.04 2.77 -15.76
CA SER A 628 12.22 2.96 -14.56
C SER A 628 13.07 2.82 -13.30
N ASN A 629 12.60 3.38 -12.19
CA ASN A 629 13.24 3.32 -10.86
C ASN A 629 14.71 3.78 -10.83
N THR A 630 15.13 4.67 -11.74
CA THR A 630 16.52 5.15 -11.81
C THR A 630 16.65 6.59 -11.34
N ASN A 631 17.66 6.85 -10.53
CA ASN A 631 17.98 8.16 -9.95
C ASN A 631 19.03 8.89 -10.80
N SER A 632 19.94 8.14 -11.44
CA SER A 632 21.00 8.69 -12.28
C SER A 632 21.32 7.80 -13.48
N TYR A 633 22.00 8.39 -14.46
CA TYR A 633 22.53 7.72 -15.65
C TYR A 633 24.03 7.96 -15.74
N GLN A 634 24.76 7.01 -16.32
CA GLN A 634 26.15 7.18 -16.75
C GLN A 634 26.36 6.49 -18.10
N TRP A 635 26.52 7.27 -19.16
CA TRP A 635 26.84 6.74 -20.49
C TRP A 635 28.27 6.23 -20.56
N GLN A 636 28.47 5.19 -21.38
CA GLN A 636 29.75 4.56 -21.66
C GLN A 636 29.93 4.35 -23.16
N VAL A 637 31.16 4.53 -23.65
CA VAL A 637 31.58 4.24 -25.02
C VAL A 637 32.59 3.10 -25.05
N ASN A 638 32.47 2.22 -26.04
CA ASN A 638 33.47 1.23 -26.39
C ASN A 638 34.01 1.53 -27.79
N THR A 639 35.30 1.81 -27.86
CA THR A 639 36.05 2.16 -29.08
C THR A 639 36.89 0.98 -29.62
N GLY A 640 36.63 -0.24 -29.12
CA GLY A 640 37.37 -1.46 -29.44
C GLY A 640 38.14 -2.06 -28.26
N ALA A 641 38.34 -1.31 -27.17
CA ALA A 641 39.09 -1.72 -25.98
C ALA A 641 38.19 -2.05 -24.75
N GLY A 642 36.87 -2.08 -24.91
CA GLY A 642 35.90 -2.21 -23.83
C GLY A 642 35.23 -0.87 -23.46
N PHE A 643 34.24 -0.91 -22.58
CA PHE A 643 33.42 0.25 -22.22
C PHE A 643 34.10 1.15 -21.18
N SER A 644 34.18 2.45 -21.47
CA SER A 644 34.67 3.51 -20.59
C SER A 644 33.63 4.61 -20.41
N ASN A 645 33.62 5.29 -19.25
CA ASN A 645 32.64 6.34 -18.95
C ASN A 645 32.83 7.57 -19.85
N ILE A 646 31.73 8.06 -20.42
CA ILE A 646 31.70 9.31 -21.19
C ILE A 646 31.62 10.50 -20.22
N VAL A 647 32.32 11.57 -20.57
CA VAL A 647 32.25 12.88 -19.90
C VAL A 647 31.81 13.92 -20.94
N ASN A 648 31.01 14.89 -20.53
CA ASN A 648 30.55 15.95 -21.43
C ASN A 648 31.75 16.77 -21.98
N SER A 649 31.72 17.07 -23.28
CA SER A 649 32.76 17.78 -24.03
C SER A 649 32.13 18.54 -25.21
N SER A 650 32.95 19.07 -26.14
CA SER A 650 32.44 19.62 -27.40
C SER A 650 31.81 18.55 -28.31
N THR A 651 32.23 17.29 -28.18
CA THR A 651 31.71 16.15 -28.96
C THR A 651 30.51 15.49 -28.29
N TYR A 652 30.55 15.31 -26.97
CA TYR A 652 29.51 14.59 -26.21
C TYR A 652 28.74 15.51 -25.27
N SER A 653 27.42 15.43 -25.28
CA SER A 653 26.56 16.11 -24.29
C SER A 653 25.46 15.18 -23.79
N GLY A 654 25.05 15.32 -22.53
CA GLY A 654 24.05 14.44 -21.90
C GLY A 654 24.62 13.15 -21.30
N ALA A 655 25.92 13.07 -21.01
CA ALA A 655 26.58 11.87 -20.49
C ALA A 655 26.01 11.31 -19.17
N THR A 656 25.25 12.13 -18.41
CA THR A 656 24.53 11.74 -17.18
C THR A 656 23.01 11.87 -17.29
N ALA A 657 22.46 12.00 -18.51
CA ALA A 657 21.04 12.12 -18.81
C ALA A 657 20.50 10.86 -19.52
N SER A 658 19.17 10.78 -19.69
CA SER A 658 18.52 9.72 -20.47
C SER A 658 18.80 9.79 -21.98
N THR A 659 19.42 10.87 -22.46
CA THR A 659 19.80 11.07 -23.87
C THR A 659 21.25 11.53 -23.95
N LEU A 660 22.07 10.79 -24.69
CA LEU A 660 23.40 11.20 -25.12
C LEU A 660 23.32 11.79 -26.53
N THR A 661 23.90 12.96 -26.74
CA THR A 661 24.03 13.62 -28.05
C THR A 661 25.51 13.69 -28.43
N ILE A 662 25.80 13.30 -29.68
CA ILE A 662 27.10 13.38 -30.32
C ILE A 662 27.04 14.47 -31.39
N THR A 663 27.91 15.46 -31.31
CA THR A 663 27.97 16.59 -32.25
C THR A 663 29.19 16.48 -33.15
N GLY A 664 29.02 16.60 -34.47
CA GLY A 664 30.10 16.60 -35.45
C GLY A 664 30.89 15.29 -35.48
N ALA A 665 30.20 14.14 -35.63
CA ALA A 665 30.84 12.83 -35.59
C ALA A 665 31.78 12.63 -36.79
N THR A 666 33.00 12.13 -36.53
CA THR A 666 34.03 11.90 -37.55
C THR A 666 34.09 10.43 -37.97
N VAL A 667 34.66 10.12 -39.13
CA VAL A 667 34.83 8.73 -39.62
C VAL A 667 35.55 7.82 -38.60
N GLY A 668 36.43 8.38 -37.76
CA GLY A 668 37.09 7.64 -36.68
C GLY A 668 36.17 7.12 -35.57
N MET A 669 34.91 7.55 -35.52
CA MET A 669 33.88 7.05 -34.60
C MET A 669 33.02 5.91 -35.20
N ASN A 670 33.29 5.51 -36.45
CA ASN A 670 32.56 4.44 -37.11
C ASN A 670 32.76 3.10 -36.38
N GLY A 671 31.67 2.44 -36.02
CA GLY A 671 31.66 1.20 -35.25
C GLY A 671 31.75 1.38 -33.73
N TYR A 672 31.83 2.61 -33.21
CA TYR A 672 31.81 2.85 -31.76
C TYR A 672 30.46 2.43 -31.16
N GLN A 673 30.52 1.80 -29.98
CA GLN A 673 29.34 1.28 -29.28
C GLN A 673 29.04 2.09 -28.01
N TYR A 674 27.77 2.43 -27.81
CA TYR A 674 27.30 3.28 -26.72
C TYR A 674 26.28 2.52 -25.86
N ARG A 675 26.48 2.51 -24.54
CA ARG A 675 25.52 1.95 -23.57
C ARG A 675 25.41 2.86 -22.37
N VAL A 676 24.43 2.63 -21.49
CA VAL A 676 24.24 3.42 -20.28
C VAL A 676 24.03 2.53 -19.06
N ILE A 677 24.56 2.98 -17.92
CA ILE A 677 24.29 2.41 -16.60
C ILE A 677 23.25 3.30 -15.92
N ALA A 678 22.09 2.73 -15.63
CA ALA A 678 20.99 3.35 -14.89
C ALA A 678 21.07 2.90 -13.42
N THR A 679 21.28 3.83 -12.50
CA THR A 679 21.40 3.53 -11.06
C THR A 679 20.21 4.10 -10.29
N GLY A 680 19.48 3.22 -9.60
CA GLY A 680 18.33 3.54 -8.77
C GLY A 680 18.65 3.51 -7.28
N SER A 681 17.61 3.68 -6.47
CA SER A 681 17.72 3.64 -5.00
C SER A 681 18.02 2.24 -4.43
N THR A 682 17.84 1.19 -5.21
CA THR A 682 18.17 -0.20 -4.84
C THR A 682 19.07 -0.84 -5.90
N ALA A 683 19.96 -1.73 -5.45
CA ALA A 683 20.91 -2.44 -6.31
C ALA A 683 20.28 -3.74 -6.88
N PRO A 684 20.78 -4.27 -8.02
CA PRO A 684 21.88 -3.77 -8.84
C PRO A 684 21.48 -2.63 -9.80
N SER A 685 22.45 -1.83 -10.25
CA SER A 685 22.24 -0.90 -11.37
C SER A 685 21.92 -1.66 -12.66
N ALA A 686 21.02 -1.13 -13.47
CA ALA A 686 20.66 -1.70 -14.77
C ALA A 686 21.64 -1.22 -15.85
N ILE A 687 22.04 -2.11 -16.76
CA ILE A 687 22.93 -1.79 -17.88
C ILE A 687 22.17 -2.03 -19.17
N SER A 688 22.12 -1.03 -20.07
CA SER A 688 21.48 -1.19 -21.37
C SER A 688 22.28 -2.11 -22.29
N THR A 689 21.62 -2.64 -23.32
CA THR A 689 22.34 -3.13 -24.51
C THR A 689 23.11 -1.97 -25.16
N SER A 690 24.13 -2.29 -25.95
CA SER A 690 24.91 -1.29 -26.69
C SER A 690 24.30 -1.00 -28.06
N ALA A 691 24.26 0.29 -28.40
CA ALA A 691 23.94 0.80 -29.73
C ALA A 691 25.22 1.14 -30.50
N THR A 692 25.29 0.78 -31.77
CA THR A 692 26.43 1.07 -32.65
C THR A 692 26.19 2.36 -33.43
N LEU A 693 27.21 3.21 -33.54
CA LEU A 693 27.25 4.35 -34.44
C LEU A 693 27.94 3.96 -35.75
N THR A 694 27.21 4.05 -36.85
CA THR A 694 27.75 3.87 -38.21
C THR A 694 27.90 5.23 -38.87
N ILE A 695 29.12 5.56 -39.32
CA ILE A 695 29.38 6.77 -40.11
C ILE A 695 29.44 6.37 -41.58
N LYS A 696 28.49 6.85 -42.37
CA LYS A 696 28.58 6.82 -43.82
C LYS A 696 29.60 7.87 -44.24
N ALA A 697 30.72 7.41 -44.81
CA ALA A 697 31.54 8.26 -45.66
C ALA A 697 30.65 8.85 -46.78
N PRO A 698 30.92 10.06 -47.29
CA PRO A 698 30.13 10.65 -48.35
C PRO A 698 30.08 9.72 -49.57
N SER A 699 28.91 9.15 -49.85
CA SER A 699 28.63 8.50 -51.11
C SER A 699 28.70 9.58 -52.19
N ILE A 700 29.69 9.48 -53.08
CA ILE A 700 29.79 10.36 -54.24
C ILE A 700 28.53 10.07 -55.07
N ALA A 701 27.60 11.03 -55.11
CA ALA A 701 26.48 10.97 -56.04
C ALA A 701 27.08 10.96 -57.45
N SER A 702 26.93 9.85 -58.16
CA SER A 702 27.45 9.69 -59.52
C SER A 702 26.57 10.42 -60.52
N THR A 703 26.56 11.75 -60.44
CA THR A 703 26.04 12.64 -61.48
C THR A 703 26.91 12.46 -62.72
N ILE A 704 26.48 11.59 -63.63
CA ILE A 704 27.13 11.42 -64.94
C ILE A 704 26.74 12.64 -65.80
N MET A 705 27.65 13.61 -65.89
CA MET A 705 27.55 14.71 -66.87
C MET A 705 28.39 14.36 -68.11
N PHE A 706 27.80 14.43 -69.30
CA PHE A 706 28.55 14.38 -70.55
C PHE A 706 28.73 15.80 -71.11
N LYS A 707 29.91 16.10 -71.66
CA LYS A 707 30.18 17.34 -72.41
C LYS A 707 30.88 17.00 -73.71
N SER A 708 30.17 17.15 -74.83
CA SER A 708 30.76 17.06 -76.17
C SER A 708 31.47 18.38 -76.50
N ASN A 709 32.74 18.31 -76.90
CA ASN A 709 33.54 19.51 -77.14
C ASN A 709 34.37 19.36 -78.44
N ALA A 710 33.79 19.66 -79.59
CA ALA A 710 34.47 20.11 -80.83
C ALA A 710 33.44 20.32 -81.95
N GLY A 711 33.73 21.25 -82.87
CA GLY A 711 33.14 21.27 -84.19
C GLY A 711 34.24 21.43 -85.24
N ILE A 712 33.96 21.04 -86.48
CA ILE A 712 34.46 21.63 -87.74
C ILE A 712 33.81 20.90 -88.93
N ALA A 713 33.54 21.64 -90.00
CA ALA A 713 33.00 21.11 -91.24
C ALA A 713 34.09 20.52 -92.15
N GLY A 714 33.77 19.44 -92.88
CA GLY A 714 34.63 18.98 -93.97
C GLY A 714 34.63 17.45 -94.15
N ASN A 715 34.38 17.05 -95.39
CA ASN A 715 34.27 15.67 -95.87
C ASN A 715 35.50 14.77 -95.53
N ALA A 716 35.21 13.48 -95.28
CA ALA A 716 36.09 12.29 -95.25
C ALA A 716 36.82 11.87 -93.95
N THR A 717 36.56 10.60 -93.57
CA THR A 717 37.35 9.67 -92.74
C THR A 717 37.69 10.07 -91.30
N VAL A 718 37.00 9.44 -90.34
CA VAL A 718 37.34 9.48 -88.92
C VAL A 718 38.56 8.61 -88.63
N VAL A 719 39.60 9.23 -88.10
CA VAL A 719 40.64 8.60 -87.27
C VAL A 719 40.31 8.96 -85.82
N SER A 720 40.50 8.03 -84.89
CA SER A 720 40.56 8.33 -83.46
C SER A 720 41.78 7.66 -82.84
N ASP A 721 42.87 8.40 -82.77
CA ASP A 721 43.73 8.41 -81.60
C ASP A 721 42.91 8.94 -80.40
N GLY A 722 43.28 8.83 -79.12
CA GLY A 722 44.57 9.04 -78.49
C GLY A 722 44.26 9.80 -77.20
N GLN A 723 44.75 9.33 -76.06
CA GLN A 723 44.25 9.77 -74.74
C GLN A 723 44.29 11.28 -74.49
N GLY A 724 43.22 11.78 -73.86
CA GLY A 724 43.18 13.05 -73.12
C GLY A 724 42.10 12.96 -72.03
N GLY A 725 42.48 12.51 -70.84
CA GLY A 725 41.53 12.12 -69.79
C GLY A 725 41.08 13.25 -68.86
N SER A 726 39.94 13.04 -68.21
CA SER A 726 39.74 13.40 -66.80
C SER A 726 40.05 12.17 -65.94
N ASP A 727 40.70 12.36 -64.80
CA ASP A 727 41.23 11.24 -63.98
C ASP A 727 40.16 10.37 -63.28
N ASP A 728 38.87 10.67 -63.45
CA ASP A 728 37.76 9.80 -63.08
C ASP A 728 36.93 9.42 -64.31
N ILE A 729 36.85 8.10 -64.57
CA ILE A 729 36.07 7.38 -65.60
C ILE A 729 36.61 7.49 -67.06
N PRO A 730 37.11 6.38 -67.64
CA PRO A 730 37.50 6.31 -69.04
C PRO A 730 36.32 6.37 -70.03
N GLY A 731 36.41 7.28 -71.00
CA GLY A 731 35.92 7.16 -72.38
C GLY A 731 34.53 6.57 -72.64
N PHE A 732 33.51 7.43 -72.70
CA PHE A 732 32.25 7.10 -73.38
C PHE A 732 31.64 8.32 -74.08
N SER A 733 31.39 8.19 -75.39
CA SER A 733 30.69 9.18 -76.22
C SER A 733 29.84 8.43 -77.24
N LEU A 734 28.55 8.77 -77.34
CA LEU A 734 27.66 8.26 -78.38
C LEU A 734 27.57 9.28 -79.51
N ASP A 735 28.06 8.91 -80.69
CA ASP A 735 27.82 9.65 -81.94
C ASP A 735 26.89 8.82 -82.84
N PHE A 736 25.74 9.38 -83.21
CA PHE A 736 24.74 8.72 -84.04
C PHE A 736 24.87 9.17 -85.50
N SER A 737 25.90 8.70 -86.19
CA SER A 737 26.06 8.89 -87.63
C SER A 737 25.87 7.58 -88.39
N ALA A 738 24.65 7.32 -88.88
CA ALA A 738 24.34 6.13 -89.67
C ALA A 738 23.49 6.45 -90.92
N LYS A 739 24.10 6.37 -92.11
CA LYS A 739 23.36 6.15 -93.37
C LYS A 739 24.20 5.38 -94.39
N ALA A 740 24.16 4.05 -94.34
CA ALA A 740 24.37 3.18 -95.50
C ALA A 740 23.99 1.69 -95.24
N ALA A 741 22.92 1.25 -95.92
CA ALA A 741 22.76 -0.08 -96.55
C ALA A 741 22.99 -1.40 -95.76
N VAL A 742 21.87 -2.09 -95.51
CA VAL A 742 21.68 -3.57 -95.54
C VAL A 742 22.41 -4.42 -94.48
N ASN A 743 21.78 -4.56 -93.29
CA ASN A 743 21.58 -5.87 -92.63
C ASN A 743 20.56 -5.74 -91.46
N PRO A 744 19.51 -6.56 -91.35
CA PRO A 744 18.71 -6.62 -90.13
C PRO A 744 19.47 -7.38 -89.02
N ASN A 745 19.23 -7.00 -87.77
CA ASN A 745 19.78 -7.59 -86.53
C ASN A 745 21.29 -7.37 -86.29
N LYS A 746 21.64 -6.20 -85.75
CA LYS A 746 22.75 -6.05 -84.80
C LYS A 746 22.40 -5.03 -83.70
N ASP A 747 22.20 -5.51 -82.48
CA ASP A 747 22.31 -4.67 -81.29
C ASP A 747 23.73 -4.07 -81.22
N LEU A 748 23.84 -2.78 -80.89
CA LEU A 748 25.13 -2.15 -80.64
C LEU A 748 25.64 -2.56 -79.26
N VAL A 749 26.37 -3.69 -79.21
CA VAL A 749 26.92 -4.24 -77.95
C VAL A 749 28.08 -3.40 -77.45
N LEU A 750 27.77 -2.45 -76.57
CA LEU A 750 28.75 -1.82 -75.69
C LEU A 750 29.30 -2.89 -74.72
N THR A 751 30.63 -2.98 -74.62
CA THR A 751 31.33 -3.92 -73.75
C THR A 751 32.27 -3.15 -72.83
N TYR A 752 32.06 -3.23 -71.52
CA TYR A 752 32.93 -2.63 -70.52
C TYR A 752 33.81 -3.73 -69.91
N GLU A 753 35.10 -3.74 -70.26
CA GLU A 753 36.08 -4.61 -69.61
C GLU A 753 36.65 -3.91 -68.37
N THR A 754 36.40 -4.50 -67.19
CA THR A 754 37.13 -4.12 -65.97
C THR A 754 38.41 -4.96 -65.85
N PRO A 755 39.51 -4.40 -65.32
CA PRO A 755 40.75 -5.13 -65.11
C PRO A 755 40.74 -5.92 -63.79
N TYR A 756 39.74 -6.77 -63.55
CA TYR A 756 39.77 -7.77 -62.45
C TYR A 756 38.93 -9.02 -62.79
N PRO A 757 39.47 -10.25 -62.68
CA PRO A 757 38.77 -11.47 -63.06
C PRO A 757 37.87 -11.99 -61.92
N GLY A 758 36.55 -11.83 -62.04
CA GLY A 758 35.60 -12.53 -61.17
C GLY A 758 34.16 -12.01 -61.21
N THR A 759 33.26 -12.82 -61.78
CA THR A 759 31.79 -12.64 -61.80
C THR A 759 31.26 -11.60 -62.81
N ILE A 760 30.77 -12.09 -63.95
CA ILE A 760 30.07 -11.28 -64.96
C ILE A 760 28.61 -11.14 -64.52
N GLY A 761 28.22 -9.93 -64.14
CA GLY A 761 26.83 -9.51 -63.93
C GLY A 761 26.66 -8.10 -64.48
N ALA A 762 26.51 -7.98 -65.80
CA ALA A 762 26.54 -6.70 -66.49
C ALA A 762 25.25 -5.89 -66.25
N SER A 763 25.26 -5.03 -65.24
CA SER A 763 24.30 -3.94 -65.09
C SER A 763 24.64 -2.85 -66.11
N GLY A 764 23.89 -2.77 -67.20
CA GLY A 764 24.12 -1.77 -68.25
C GLY A 764 22.87 -1.48 -69.04
N LEU A 765 22.68 -0.21 -69.40
CA LEU A 765 21.65 0.19 -70.35
C LEU A 765 22.02 -0.28 -71.77
N SER A 766 21.00 -0.42 -72.61
CA SER A 766 21.12 -0.57 -74.05
C SER A 766 20.27 0.51 -74.72
N ALA A 767 20.82 1.16 -75.75
CA ALA A 767 20.11 2.10 -76.59
C ALA A 767 19.87 1.44 -77.95
N GLY A 768 18.64 1.55 -78.46
CA GLY A 768 18.21 0.98 -79.73
C GLY A 768 17.47 1.98 -80.60
N TYR A 769 17.55 1.78 -81.91
CA TYR A 769 16.80 2.53 -82.91
C TYR A 769 16.05 1.54 -83.78
N GLU A 770 14.72 1.65 -83.81
CA GLU A 770 13.86 0.87 -84.69
C GLU A 770 13.23 1.81 -85.72
N ASP A 771 13.46 1.53 -87.00
CA ASP A 771 12.87 2.27 -88.11
C ASP A 771 11.89 1.38 -88.85
N ASN A 772 10.61 1.70 -88.72
CA ASN A 772 9.52 1.07 -89.45
C ASN A 772 8.94 2.12 -90.41
N GLU A 773 8.45 1.71 -91.60
CA GLU A 773 8.01 2.61 -92.71
C GLU A 773 6.88 3.63 -92.36
N SER A 774 6.51 3.78 -91.10
CA SER A 774 5.55 4.78 -90.60
C SER A 774 6.04 5.61 -89.41
N GLN A 775 6.99 5.13 -88.60
CA GLN A 775 7.57 5.85 -87.44
C GLN A 775 8.96 5.31 -87.08
N SER A 776 9.88 6.20 -86.77
CA SER A 776 11.16 5.88 -86.13
C SER A 776 11.01 5.92 -84.60
N ILE A 777 11.55 4.95 -83.87
CA ILE A 777 11.45 4.88 -82.39
C ILE A 777 12.85 4.71 -81.80
N TRP A 778 13.19 5.58 -80.85
CA TRP A 778 14.41 5.48 -80.06
C TRP A 778 14.08 4.88 -78.69
N THR A 779 14.82 3.85 -78.28
CA THR A 779 14.65 3.18 -76.98
C THR A 779 15.91 3.29 -76.13
N ILE A 780 15.74 3.50 -74.83
CA ILE A 780 16.76 3.25 -73.81
C ILE A 780 16.16 2.24 -72.85
N LYS A 781 16.78 1.06 -72.69
CA LYS A 781 16.27 -0.01 -71.84
C LYS A 781 17.36 -0.69 -71.02
N SER A 782 17.03 -1.11 -69.81
CA SER A 782 17.89 -1.96 -68.98
C SER A 782 18.15 -3.30 -69.68
N ARG A 783 19.40 -3.77 -69.70
CA ARG A 783 19.70 -5.12 -70.24
C ARG A 783 19.21 -6.26 -69.34
N ASN A 784 18.89 -5.95 -68.08
CA ASN A 784 18.29 -6.89 -67.13
C ASN A 784 16.90 -6.35 -66.77
N SER A 785 15.82 -6.97 -67.24
CA SER A 785 14.44 -6.51 -66.97
C SER A 785 14.07 -6.50 -65.48
N SER A 786 14.88 -7.12 -64.61
CA SER A 786 14.74 -7.06 -63.16
C SER A 786 15.47 -5.87 -62.50
N GLN A 787 16.05 -4.95 -63.26
CA GLN A 787 16.74 -3.77 -62.76
C GLN A 787 16.05 -2.49 -63.24
N ASN A 788 15.19 -1.96 -62.37
CA ASN A 788 14.51 -0.69 -62.58
C ASN A 788 15.39 0.46 -62.08
N PHE A 789 15.28 1.60 -62.75
CA PHE A 789 15.95 2.85 -62.43
C PHE A 789 14.94 4.01 -62.34
N SER A 790 15.40 5.18 -61.89
CA SER A 790 14.65 6.44 -62.03
C SER A 790 15.31 7.32 -63.09
N LEU A 791 14.52 8.07 -63.87
CA LEU A 791 14.98 9.09 -64.81
C LEU A 791 14.51 10.47 -64.32
N GLU A 792 15.44 11.40 -64.09
CA GLU A 792 15.11 12.74 -63.56
C GLU A 792 15.13 13.87 -64.62
N SER A 793 15.88 13.70 -65.72
CA SER A 793 15.86 14.63 -66.86
C SER A 793 16.49 14.02 -68.12
N ILE A 794 16.17 14.60 -69.28
CA ILE A 794 16.85 14.34 -70.56
C ILE A 794 17.04 15.65 -71.33
N ALA A 795 18.18 15.80 -72.02
CA ALA A 795 18.41 16.87 -72.99
C ALA A 795 18.41 16.29 -74.42
N LEU A 796 17.74 16.97 -75.35
CA LEU A 796 17.65 16.64 -76.78
C LEU A 796 18.22 17.79 -77.62
N ILE A 797 18.89 17.48 -78.72
CA ILE A 797 19.57 18.46 -79.59
C ILE A 797 19.19 18.19 -81.06
N ASP A 798 18.71 19.20 -81.78
CA ASP A 798 18.36 19.14 -83.22
C ASP A 798 18.60 20.50 -83.92
N SER A 799 18.53 20.50 -85.25
CA SER A 799 18.80 21.60 -86.19
C SER A 799 17.54 22.29 -86.77
N GLY A 800 16.35 22.02 -86.23
CA GLY A 800 15.10 22.68 -86.63
C GLY A 800 13.96 22.55 -85.62
N ASN A 801 12.85 23.26 -85.86
CA ASN A 801 11.66 23.20 -85.00
C ASN A 801 10.88 21.90 -85.21
N LYS A 802 10.75 21.06 -84.16
CA LYS A 802 10.13 19.72 -84.22
C LYS A 802 9.43 19.31 -82.92
N ASP A 803 8.39 18.47 -83.06
CA ASP A 803 7.64 17.89 -81.95
C ASP A 803 8.04 16.43 -81.68
N VAL A 804 8.21 16.09 -80.40
CA VAL A 804 8.68 14.78 -79.91
C VAL A 804 7.79 14.29 -78.75
N LYS A 805 7.60 12.98 -78.62
CA LYS A 805 6.94 12.36 -77.46
C LYS A 805 7.90 11.45 -76.70
N ILE A 806 7.88 11.55 -75.38
CA ILE A 806 8.68 10.73 -74.45
C ILE A 806 7.72 9.97 -73.53
N GLY A 807 7.93 8.67 -73.38
CA GLY A 807 7.16 7.82 -72.47
C GLY A 807 8.07 6.82 -71.78
N ALA A 808 7.84 6.57 -70.50
CA ALA A 808 8.60 5.61 -69.72
C ALA A 808 7.77 4.34 -69.43
N PHE A 809 8.44 3.22 -69.21
CA PHE A 809 7.87 1.89 -69.14
C PHE A 809 8.57 1.05 -68.06
N ASN A 810 7.84 0.09 -67.50
CA ASN A 810 8.34 -0.95 -66.59
C ASN A 810 7.75 -2.29 -67.02
N ASP A 811 8.58 -3.28 -67.36
CA ASP A 811 8.18 -4.58 -67.94
C ASP A 811 7.23 -4.39 -69.15
N GLY A 812 7.45 -3.32 -69.93
CA GLY A 812 6.62 -2.93 -71.08
C GLY A 812 5.27 -2.27 -70.76
N VAL A 813 4.93 -2.05 -69.48
CA VAL A 813 3.75 -1.28 -69.04
C VAL A 813 4.13 0.18 -68.88
N GLN A 814 3.34 1.11 -69.43
CA GLN A 814 3.63 2.54 -69.35
C GLN A 814 3.56 3.08 -67.92
N VAL A 815 4.60 3.82 -67.51
CA VAL A 815 4.72 4.52 -66.22
C VAL A 815 4.57 6.01 -66.44
N GLY A 816 3.46 6.59 -65.96
CA GLY A 816 3.12 8.00 -66.15
C GLY A 816 2.60 8.35 -67.55
N ASP A 817 2.14 9.58 -67.74
CA ASP A 817 1.62 10.06 -69.01
C ASP A 817 2.74 10.39 -70.02
N TRP A 818 2.41 10.39 -71.32
CA TRP A 818 3.33 10.81 -72.37
C TRP A 818 3.67 12.31 -72.26
N VAL A 819 4.97 12.62 -72.16
CA VAL A 819 5.48 13.99 -72.23
C VAL A 819 5.61 14.38 -73.70
N ASN A 820 4.84 15.38 -74.14
CA ASN A 820 4.92 15.95 -75.47
C ASN A 820 5.78 17.22 -75.42
N LEU A 821 6.75 17.36 -76.32
CA LEU A 821 7.70 18.46 -76.34
C LEU A 821 7.80 19.08 -77.74
N THR A 822 7.65 20.40 -77.81
CA THR A 822 8.02 21.21 -78.99
C THR A 822 9.43 21.76 -78.79
N ILE A 823 10.38 21.29 -79.60
CA ILE A 823 11.73 21.86 -79.68
C ILE A 823 11.67 23.04 -80.65
N SER A 824 12.12 24.22 -80.24
CA SER A 824 12.20 25.42 -81.09
C SER A 824 13.60 26.02 -81.02
N VAL A 825 14.27 26.12 -82.18
CA VAL A 825 15.63 26.67 -82.33
C VAL A 825 15.66 27.70 -83.45
N ASP A 826 16.37 28.82 -83.22
CA ASP A 826 16.47 29.93 -84.16
C ASP A 826 17.45 29.56 -85.31
N PRO A 827 17.10 29.64 -86.62
CA PRO A 827 17.80 28.89 -87.67
C PRO A 827 19.25 29.30 -88.02
N TRP A 828 19.87 30.19 -87.25
CA TRP A 828 21.18 30.79 -87.56
C TRP A 828 22.17 30.84 -86.37
N ILE A 829 21.86 30.21 -85.24
CA ILE A 829 22.73 30.23 -84.05
C ILE A 829 23.23 28.82 -83.71
N PHE A 830 24.52 28.58 -83.98
CA PHE A 830 25.25 27.36 -83.60
C PHE A 830 25.86 27.48 -82.18
N THR A 831 25.04 27.83 -81.19
CA THR A 831 25.43 27.74 -79.77
C THR A 831 24.60 26.68 -79.07
N PHE A 832 25.27 25.66 -78.52
CA PHE A 832 24.67 24.63 -77.69
C PHE A 832 24.20 25.25 -76.36
N ASP A 833 22.99 25.80 -76.34
CA ASP A 833 22.35 26.21 -75.10
C ASP A 833 21.92 24.96 -74.32
N HIS A 834 22.67 24.65 -73.26
CA HIS A 834 22.42 23.50 -72.39
C HIS A 834 21.28 23.74 -71.38
N SER A 835 20.55 24.86 -71.46
CA SER A 835 19.62 25.29 -70.40
C SER A 835 18.21 24.69 -70.47
N ASN A 836 17.79 24.06 -71.57
CA ASN A 836 16.49 23.39 -71.70
C ASN A 836 16.49 21.98 -71.05
N GLY A 837 17.01 21.88 -69.84
CA GLY A 837 16.88 20.68 -69.00
C GLY A 837 15.42 20.49 -68.59
N LEU A 838 14.74 19.52 -69.20
CA LEU A 838 13.36 19.20 -68.88
C LEU A 838 13.34 18.31 -67.64
N ASN A 839 12.97 18.90 -66.51
CA ASN A 839 12.80 18.17 -65.25
C ASN A 839 11.49 17.38 -65.30
N PHE A 840 11.60 16.06 -65.44
CA PHE A 840 10.49 15.13 -65.30
C PHE A 840 11.00 13.87 -64.61
N SER A 841 10.29 13.42 -63.57
CA SER A 841 10.69 12.25 -62.78
C SER A 841 9.84 11.05 -63.18
N PHE A 842 10.49 10.01 -63.70
CA PHE A 842 9.89 8.69 -63.87
C PHE A 842 10.64 7.72 -62.96
N ASP A 843 9.99 7.27 -61.89
CA ASP A 843 10.56 6.33 -60.93
C ASP A 843 10.18 4.89 -61.24
N ASN A 844 11.09 3.95 -60.94
CA ASN A 844 10.88 2.51 -61.08
C ASN A 844 10.48 2.13 -62.52
N ILE A 845 11.35 2.44 -63.48
CA ILE A 845 11.21 2.15 -64.91
C ILE A 845 12.36 1.25 -65.42
N ASP A 846 12.12 0.45 -66.45
CA ASP A 846 13.13 -0.37 -67.13
C ASP A 846 13.38 0.07 -68.58
N GLU A 847 12.47 0.84 -69.18
CA GLU A 847 12.52 1.29 -70.57
C GLU A 847 12.01 2.74 -70.73
N ILE A 848 12.60 3.48 -71.67
CA ILE A 848 12.17 4.81 -72.14
C ILE A 848 12.03 4.75 -73.66
N ARG A 849 10.93 5.29 -74.18
CA ARG A 849 10.67 5.45 -75.63
C ARG A 849 10.58 6.92 -76.00
N ILE A 850 11.29 7.30 -77.07
CA ILE A 850 11.28 8.64 -77.64
C ILE A 850 10.83 8.53 -79.11
N ILE A 851 9.76 9.23 -79.45
CA ILE A 851 9.06 9.10 -80.73
C ILE A 851 8.92 10.48 -81.40
N PRO A 852 9.63 10.73 -82.52
CA PRO A 852 9.38 11.85 -83.43
C PRO A 852 7.91 11.94 -83.87
N GLN A 853 7.38 13.15 -84.05
CA GLN A 853 6.12 13.33 -84.79
C GLN A 853 6.33 13.38 -86.32
N ASP A 854 7.55 13.66 -86.78
CA ASP A 854 7.94 13.75 -88.20
C ASP A 854 8.97 12.66 -88.59
N SER A 855 9.07 12.34 -89.89
CA SER A 855 9.62 11.06 -90.40
C SER A 855 11.15 10.95 -90.60
N GLU A 856 11.98 11.89 -90.13
CA GLU A 856 13.44 11.73 -90.05
C GLU A 856 13.96 12.73 -89.00
N MET A 857 14.65 12.25 -87.96
CA MET A 857 15.23 13.06 -86.89
C MET A 857 16.56 12.46 -86.42
N TRP A 858 17.54 13.31 -86.12
CA TRP A 858 18.79 12.92 -85.45
C TRP A 858 18.75 13.46 -84.02
N ILE A 859 18.87 12.58 -83.02
CA ILE A 859 18.82 12.94 -81.60
C ILE A 859 20.16 12.64 -80.96
N SER A 860 20.73 13.61 -80.25
CA SER A 860 21.74 13.36 -79.22
C SER A 860 21.12 13.48 -77.83
N ILE A 861 21.52 12.62 -76.90
CA ILE A 861 20.95 12.47 -75.56
C ILE A 861 22.04 12.78 -74.52
N ASN A 862 21.77 13.71 -73.60
CA ASN A 862 22.73 14.14 -72.56
C ASN A 862 22.06 14.29 -71.17
N ASN A 863 22.87 14.24 -70.11
CA ASN A 863 22.55 14.46 -68.69
C ASN A 863 21.48 13.54 -68.06
N VAL A 864 21.40 12.28 -68.50
CA VAL A 864 20.56 11.25 -67.87
C VAL A 864 21.01 11.02 -66.41
N GLN A 865 20.21 11.49 -65.44
CA GLN A 865 20.37 11.10 -64.03
C GLN A 865 19.64 9.78 -63.78
N ILE A 866 20.31 8.85 -63.08
CA ILE A 866 19.84 7.48 -62.82
C ILE A 866 19.84 7.26 -61.30
N GLY A 867 18.65 7.05 -60.73
CA GLY A 867 18.50 6.69 -59.31
C GLY A 867 18.92 5.24 -59.01
N ASP A 868 19.47 5.00 -57.81
CA ASP A 868 19.89 3.67 -57.35
C ASP A 868 18.74 2.62 -57.39
N PRO A 869 19.04 1.34 -57.68
CA PRO A 869 18.04 0.28 -57.67
C PRO A 869 17.46 0.07 -56.27
N VAL A 870 16.14 0.11 -56.15
CA VAL A 870 15.41 0.01 -54.87
C VAL A 870 15.48 -1.41 -54.30
N SER A 871 16.57 -1.73 -53.60
CA SER A 871 16.66 -2.96 -52.81
C SER A 871 15.71 -2.88 -51.61
N THR A 872 14.71 -3.76 -51.54
CA THR A 872 13.84 -3.87 -50.36
C THR A 872 14.53 -4.74 -49.29
N PRO A 873 14.92 -4.18 -48.13
CA PRO A 873 15.72 -4.91 -47.15
C PRO A 873 14.95 -6.05 -46.49
N ALA A 874 15.67 -7.11 -46.14
CA ALA A 874 15.12 -8.27 -45.43
C ALA A 874 14.50 -7.90 -44.07
N PRO A 875 13.60 -8.75 -43.52
CA PRO A 875 13.10 -8.61 -42.17
C PRO A 875 14.24 -8.53 -41.15
N SER A 876 14.09 -7.69 -40.12
CA SER A 876 15.06 -7.61 -39.02
C SER A 876 14.36 -7.33 -37.70
N ILE A 877 14.76 -8.02 -36.63
CA ILE A 877 14.25 -7.77 -35.27
C ILE A 877 14.90 -6.48 -34.73
N THR A 878 14.07 -5.46 -34.49
CA THR A 878 14.48 -4.17 -33.92
C THR A 878 14.28 -4.09 -32.40
N SER A 879 13.44 -4.96 -31.83
CA SER A 879 13.34 -5.17 -30.38
C SER A 879 12.98 -6.63 -30.06
N ASN A 880 13.65 -7.22 -29.08
CA ASN A 880 13.43 -8.61 -28.64
C ASN A 880 12.46 -8.69 -27.46
N PRO A 881 11.76 -9.82 -27.26
CA PRO A 881 10.95 -10.03 -26.07
C PRO A 881 11.82 -10.17 -24.82
N SER A 882 11.30 -9.65 -23.70
CA SER A 882 11.93 -9.69 -22.37
C SER A 882 11.33 -10.82 -21.52
N ASN A 883 12.12 -11.40 -20.61
CA ASN A 883 11.64 -12.36 -19.61
C ASN A 883 10.49 -11.76 -18.77
N ALA A 884 9.54 -12.60 -18.37
CA ALA A 884 8.39 -12.20 -17.55
C ALA A 884 8.34 -13.03 -16.26
N THR A 885 8.07 -12.36 -15.13
CA THR A 885 7.78 -13.00 -13.84
C THR A 885 6.41 -12.50 -13.36
N ILE A 886 5.48 -13.42 -13.12
CA ILE A 886 4.10 -13.12 -12.71
C ILE A 886 3.63 -14.06 -11.60
N ASN A 887 2.53 -13.75 -10.92
CA ASN A 887 1.89 -14.70 -10.01
C ASN A 887 1.05 -15.70 -10.80
N GLU A 888 0.79 -16.86 -10.20
CA GLU A 888 -0.16 -17.82 -10.76
C GLU A 888 -1.57 -17.21 -10.92
N GLY A 889 -2.15 -17.39 -12.10
CA GLY A 889 -3.45 -16.83 -12.47
C GLY A 889 -3.40 -15.46 -13.16
N ASP A 890 -2.26 -14.76 -13.13
CA ASP A 890 -2.04 -13.51 -13.88
C ASP A 890 -1.83 -13.79 -15.39
N ASN A 891 -1.98 -12.76 -16.22
CA ASN A 891 -1.64 -12.81 -17.65
C ASN A 891 -0.18 -12.37 -17.87
N ALA A 892 0.56 -13.08 -18.72
CA ALA A 892 1.88 -12.64 -19.19
C ALA A 892 1.81 -12.13 -20.63
N THR A 893 2.67 -11.18 -21.00
CA THR A 893 2.72 -10.61 -22.36
C THR A 893 4.15 -10.54 -22.85
N PHE A 894 4.40 -11.02 -24.07
CA PHE A 894 5.69 -10.93 -24.77
C PHE A 894 5.51 -10.11 -26.06
N THR A 895 6.36 -9.12 -26.27
CA THR A 895 6.31 -8.21 -27.44
C THR A 895 7.60 -8.27 -28.25
N VAL A 896 7.48 -8.05 -29.56
CA VAL A 896 8.62 -7.91 -30.48
C VAL A 896 8.42 -6.64 -31.32
N ALA A 897 9.50 -6.08 -31.84
CA ALA A 897 9.44 -5.14 -32.97
C ALA A 897 10.32 -5.66 -34.11
N ALA A 898 9.84 -5.55 -35.35
CA ALA A 898 10.59 -5.93 -36.53
C ALA A 898 10.35 -4.95 -37.68
N SER A 899 11.41 -4.61 -38.43
CA SER A 899 11.30 -3.91 -39.71
C SER A 899 11.08 -4.89 -40.86
N ASN A 900 10.42 -4.45 -41.93
CA ASN A 900 10.17 -5.20 -43.18
C ASN A 900 9.43 -6.55 -43.02
N ALA A 901 8.86 -6.82 -41.84
CA ALA A 901 8.07 -8.02 -41.57
C ALA A 901 6.61 -7.83 -42.03
N SER A 902 6.11 -8.78 -42.82
CA SER A 902 4.69 -8.88 -43.21
C SER A 902 3.91 -9.88 -42.37
N SER A 903 4.59 -10.74 -41.60
CA SER A 903 3.95 -11.78 -40.76
C SER A 903 4.83 -12.20 -39.58
N TYR A 904 4.19 -12.73 -38.53
CA TYR A 904 4.82 -13.24 -37.31
C TYR A 904 4.33 -14.67 -37.00
N GLN A 905 5.18 -15.47 -36.36
CA GLN A 905 4.81 -16.78 -35.81
C GLN A 905 5.53 -17.01 -34.48
N TRP A 906 4.79 -17.01 -33.38
CA TRP A 906 5.33 -17.32 -32.06
C TRP A 906 5.60 -18.81 -31.88
N GLN A 907 6.61 -19.13 -31.07
CA GLN A 907 7.05 -20.48 -30.74
C GLN A 907 7.33 -20.61 -29.23
N VAL A 908 6.95 -21.76 -28.64
CA VAL A 908 7.21 -22.13 -27.24
C VAL A 908 8.19 -23.30 -27.16
N ASN A 909 9.07 -23.29 -26.16
CA ASN A 909 9.90 -24.41 -25.76
C ASN A 909 9.57 -24.82 -24.32
N MET A 910 9.07 -26.05 -24.17
CA MET A 910 8.67 -26.67 -22.89
C MET A 910 9.72 -27.69 -22.40
N GLY A 911 10.97 -27.59 -22.88
CA GLY A 911 12.08 -28.50 -22.56
C GLY A 911 12.52 -29.44 -23.70
N ALA A 912 11.77 -29.48 -24.81
CA ALA A 912 12.03 -30.37 -25.95
C ALA A 912 12.40 -29.62 -27.26
N GLY A 913 12.62 -28.30 -27.20
CA GLY A 913 12.85 -27.44 -28.36
C GLY A 913 11.62 -26.57 -28.71
N PHE A 914 11.81 -25.65 -29.66
CA PHE A 914 10.78 -24.68 -30.03
C PHE A 914 9.74 -25.24 -31.01
N THR A 915 8.46 -25.07 -30.69
CA THR A 915 7.30 -25.49 -31.47
C THR A 915 6.35 -24.31 -31.69
N ASN A 916 5.68 -24.22 -32.85
CA ASN A 916 4.76 -23.12 -33.16
C ASN A 916 3.56 -23.08 -32.21
N ILE A 917 3.17 -21.88 -31.80
CA ILE A 917 1.97 -21.62 -30.98
C ILE A 917 0.81 -21.20 -31.90
N SER A 918 -0.42 -21.57 -31.51
CA SER A 918 -1.66 -21.07 -32.10
C SER A 918 -2.58 -20.50 -31.01
N ASP A 919 -3.43 -19.54 -31.38
CA ASP A 919 -4.39 -18.94 -30.46
C ASP A 919 -5.42 -19.99 -29.98
N ASN A 920 -5.59 -20.09 -28.66
CA ASN A 920 -6.43 -21.10 -28.01
C ASN A 920 -6.95 -20.56 -26.64
N THR A 921 -7.22 -21.43 -25.66
CA THR A 921 -7.61 -21.03 -24.30
C THR A 921 -6.51 -20.29 -23.55
N ASP A 922 -5.25 -20.64 -23.81
CA ASP A 922 -4.09 -20.26 -23.01
C ASP A 922 -3.30 -19.13 -23.70
N TYR A 923 -3.31 -19.09 -25.03
CA TYR A 923 -2.59 -18.10 -25.85
C TYR A 923 -3.53 -17.25 -26.72
N THR A 924 -3.14 -16.00 -26.94
CA THR A 924 -3.75 -15.06 -27.89
C THR A 924 -2.70 -14.16 -28.53
N GLY A 925 -2.81 -13.86 -29.83
CA GLY A 925 -1.86 -13.02 -30.56
C GLY A 925 -0.66 -13.76 -31.17
N ALA A 926 -0.70 -15.09 -31.28
CA ALA A 926 0.41 -15.95 -31.72
C ALA A 926 0.92 -15.70 -33.16
N THR A 927 0.18 -14.97 -33.99
CA THR A 927 0.60 -14.52 -35.33
C THR A 927 0.82 -12.99 -35.43
N THR A 928 0.95 -12.31 -34.28
CA THR A 928 1.13 -10.86 -34.19
C THR A 928 2.44 -10.48 -33.50
N ALA A 929 2.75 -9.19 -33.45
CA ALA A 929 3.91 -8.68 -32.72
C ALA A 929 3.81 -8.85 -31.18
N THR A 930 2.65 -9.26 -30.65
CA THR A 930 2.38 -9.40 -29.21
C THR A 930 1.71 -10.74 -28.91
N LEU A 931 2.37 -11.60 -28.14
CA LEU A 931 1.77 -12.80 -27.55
C LEU A 931 1.28 -12.51 -26.14
N VAL A 932 0.04 -12.88 -25.84
CA VAL A 932 -0.52 -12.87 -24.48
C VAL A 932 -0.78 -14.31 -24.03
N ILE A 933 -0.29 -14.64 -22.85
CA ILE A 933 -0.56 -15.89 -22.13
C ILE A 933 -1.62 -15.55 -21.06
N LYS A 934 -2.72 -16.28 -21.07
CA LYS A 934 -3.88 -16.05 -20.20
C LYS A 934 -3.81 -16.95 -18.97
N SER A 935 -3.98 -16.35 -17.79
CA SER A 935 -4.04 -17.02 -16.49
C SER A 935 -3.00 -18.13 -16.33
N ALA A 936 -1.72 -17.75 -16.39
CA ALA A 936 -0.62 -18.71 -16.41
C ALA A 936 -0.58 -19.54 -15.11
N THR A 937 -0.38 -20.84 -15.26
CA THR A 937 -0.31 -21.81 -14.15
C THR A 937 1.13 -22.08 -13.75
N GLU A 938 1.37 -22.61 -12.53
CA GLU A 938 2.71 -23.01 -12.07
C GLU A 938 3.42 -23.93 -13.10
N GLY A 939 2.67 -24.81 -13.77
CA GLY A 939 3.20 -25.72 -14.80
C GLY A 939 3.75 -25.04 -16.06
N MET A 940 3.51 -23.74 -16.27
CA MET A 940 4.12 -22.95 -17.36
C MET A 940 5.43 -22.26 -16.94
N SER A 941 5.83 -22.35 -15.66
CA SER A 941 7.07 -21.77 -15.15
C SER A 941 8.29 -22.46 -15.78
N GLY A 942 9.20 -21.66 -16.32
CA GLY A 942 10.38 -22.12 -17.07
C GLY A 942 10.17 -22.26 -18.59
N TYR A 943 8.95 -22.09 -19.12
CA TYR A 943 8.71 -22.11 -20.57
C TYR A 943 9.36 -20.90 -21.26
N GLN A 944 9.95 -21.13 -22.44
CA GLN A 944 10.61 -20.09 -23.22
C GLN A 944 9.84 -19.77 -24.51
N TYR A 945 9.73 -18.49 -24.84
CA TYR A 945 8.95 -17.96 -25.95
C TYR A 945 9.83 -17.15 -26.91
N ARG A 946 9.70 -17.36 -28.21
CA ARG A 946 10.36 -16.57 -29.26
C ARG A 946 9.43 -16.40 -30.46
N VAL A 947 9.78 -15.51 -31.39
CA VAL A 947 9.00 -15.26 -32.60
C VAL A 947 9.86 -15.27 -33.86
N VAL A 948 9.30 -15.79 -34.95
CA VAL A 948 9.87 -15.72 -36.30
C VAL A 948 9.07 -14.68 -37.09
N ALA A 949 9.76 -13.66 -37.60
CA ALA A 949 9.20 -12.58 -38.40
C ALA A 949 9.62 -12.74 -39.87
N SER A 950 8.65 -12.83 -40.78
CA SER A 950 8.87 -13.07 -42.21
C SER A 950 8.38 -11.89 -43.04
N GLY A 951 8.96 -11.68 -44.23
CA GLY A 951 8.64 -10.57 -45.14
C GLY A 951 8.69 -11.00 -46.60
N SER A 952 8.71 -10.03 -47.53
CA SER A 952 8.77 -10.27 -48.98
C SER A 952 10.12 -10.80 -49.47
N THR A 953 11.18 -10.66 -48.67
CA THR A 953 12.54 -11.12 -48.97
C THR A 953 13.07 -12.02 -47.85
N THR A 954 13.96 -12.95 -48.20
CA THR A 954 14.55 -13.95 -47.29
C THR A 954 15.98 -13.57 -46.89
N PRO A 955 16.47 -13.97 -45.70
CA PRO A 955 15.86 -14.88 -44.72
C PRO A 955 14.86 -14.18 -43.78
N ALA A 956 14.00 -14.98 -43.13
CA ALA A 956 13.17 -14.54 -42.01
C ALA A 956 14.03 -14.28 -40.77
N ALA A 957 13.65 -13.28 -39.96
CA ALA A 957 14.35 -12.92 -38.74
C ALA A 957 13.76 -13.66 -37.53
N THR A 958 14.61 -14.21 -36.66
CA THR A 958 14.18 -14.92 -35.44
C THR A 958 14.62 -14.12 -34.21
N SER A 959 13.71 -13.91 -33.25
CA SER A 959 14.03 -13.22 -32.01
C SER A 959 14.83 -14.09 -31.04
N ASN A 960 15.46 -13.42 -30.06
CA ASN A 960 15.88 -14.07 -28.83
C ASN A 960 14.67 -14.69 -28.11
N SER A 961 14.94 -15.65 -27.22
CA SER A 961 13.93 -16.30 -26.38
C SER A 961 13.78 -15.60 -25.02
N ALA A 962 12.54 -15.39 -24.60
CA ALA A 962 12.15 -14.88 -23.30
C ALA A 962 11.57 -16.00 -22.41
N THR A 963 11.94 -16.05 -21.14
CA THR A 963 11.47 -17.06 -20.18
C THR A 963 10.29 -16.53 -19.37
N LEU A 964 9.27 -17.36 -19.16
CA LEU A 964 8.19 -17.12 -18.19
C LEU A 964 8.55 -17.75 -16.84
N THR A 965 8.40 -16.99 -15.75
CA THR A 965 8.46 -17.51 -14.38
C THR A 965 7.12 -17.25 -13.72
N VAL A 966 6.48 -18.30 -13.19
CA VAL A 966 5.21 -18.20 -12.46
C VAL A 966 5.49 -18.48 -10.98
N ILE A 967 5.03 -17.56 -10.12
CA ILE A 967 5.13 -17.67 -8.66
C ILE A 967 3.82 -18.30 -8.13
N PRO A 968 3.85 -19.50 -7.55
CA PRO A 968 2.63 -20.16 -7.05
C PRO A 968 2.05 -19.41 -5.84
N MET A 969 0.72 -19.25 -5.81
CA MET A 969 0.02 -18.55 -4.73
C MET A 969 -0.61 -19.54 -3.75
N ASN A 970 0.01 -19.71 -2.57
CA ASN A 970 -0.51 -20.55 -1.50
C ASN A 970 -1.23 -19.70 -0.43
N VAL A 971 -2.49 -20.06 -0.13
CA VAL A 971 -3.33 -19.40 0.87
C VAL A 971 -3.68 -20.41 1.97
N PRO A 972 -2.96 -20.41 3.11
CA PRO A 972 -3.23 -21.34 4.21
C PRO A 972 -4.65 -21.17 4.78
N LEU A 973 -5.23 -22.27 5.28
CA LEU A 973 -6.58 -22.27 5.82
C LEU A 973 -6.69 -21.43 7.10
N ALA A 974 -7.64 -20.49 7.12
CA ALA A 974 -7.86 -19.57 8.24
C ALA A 974 -9.08 -19.93 9.12
N ASP A 975 -9.75 -21.05 8.82
CA ASP A 975 -10.99 -21.51 9.46
C ASP A 975 -10.80 -22.77 10.35
N PHE A 976 -9.56 -23.13 10.66
CA PHE A 976 -9.27 -24.20 11.61
C PHE A 976 -9.82 -23.82 12.99
N THR A 977 -10.74 -24.63 13.52
CA THR A 977 -11.58 -24.28 14.68
C THR A 977 -11.83 -25.49 15.57
N ASN A 978 -11.95 -25.30 16.89
CA ASN A 978 -12.35 -26.35 17.83
C ASN A 978 -13.88 -26.40 17.95
N THR A 979 -14.46 -27.59 17.82
CA THR A 979 -15.92 -27.83 17.95
C THR A 979 -16.32 -28.51 19.26
N SER A 980 -15.43 -29.30 19.88
CA SER A 980 -15.73 -30.02 21.12
C SER A 980 -14.46 -30.46 21.86
N LYS A 981 -14.55 -30.56 23.19
CA LYS A 981 -13.43 -30.96 24.05
C LYS A 981 -13.89 -31.77 25.25
N THR A 982 -13.02 -32.65 25.73
CA THR A 982 -13.18 -33.43 26.97
C THR A 982 -12.03 -33.12 27.93
N GLY A 983 -11.82 -33.94 28.96
CA GLY A 983 -10.59 -33.89 29.76
C GLY A 983 -9.34 -34.40 29.03
N THR A 984 -9.48 -35.20 27.96
CA THR A 984 -8.35 -35.88 27.31
C THR A 984 -8.33 -35.80 25.78
N SER A 985 -9.27 -35.07 25.18
CA SER A 985 -9.40 -34.91 23.73
C SER A 985 -9.98 -33.56 23.31
N ALA A 986 -9.72 -33.16 22.06
CA ALA A 986 -10.29 -32.00 21.40
C ALA A 986 -10.53 -32.30 19.91
N THR A 987 -11.66 -31.86 19.35
CA THR A 987 -12.06 -32.12 17.96
C THR A 987 -12.11 -30.83 17.17
N PHE A 988 -11.52 -30.85 15.98
CA PHE A 988 -11.34 -29.68 15.13
C PHE A 988 -12.05 -29.82 13.78
N THR A 989 -12.38 -28.70 13.15
CA THR A 989 -12.97 -28.59 11.81
C THR A 989 -12.28 -27.52 10.98
N TRP A 990 -12.28 -27.68 9.65
CA TRP A 990 -11.69 -26.76 8.67
C TRP A 990 -12.24 -27.04 7.25
N SER A 991 -12.08 -26.09 6.32
CA SER A 991 -12.47 -26.24 4.91
C SER A 991 -11.57 -27.21 4.15
N ALA A 992 -12.11 -27.95 3.17
CA ALA A 992 -11.35 -28.96 2.43
C ALA A 992 -10.16 -28.34 1.66
N ALA A 993 -8.95 -28.81 1.95
CA ALA A 993 -7.71 -28.31 1.34
C ALA A 993 -7.60 -28.76 -0.13
N THR A 994 -7.52 -27.80 -1.05
CA THR A 994 -7.52 -28.08 -2.50
C THR A 994 -6.12 -28.50 -2.98
N GLY A 995 -6.01 -29.73 -3.48
CA GLY A 995 -4.76 -30.29 -4.00
C GLY A 995 -3.74 -30.74 -2.95
N ALA A 996 -4.15 -30.86 -1.68
CA ALA A 996 -3.26 -31.26 -0.59
C ALA A 996 -2.71 -32.69 -0.78
N THR A 997 -1.41 -32.84 -0.52
CA THR A 997 -0.67 -34.11 -0.50
C THR A 997 -0.47 -34.67 0.92
N GLY A 998 -0.73 -33.87 1.96
CA GLY A 998 -0.74 -34.32 3.35
C GLY A 998 -1.40 -33.34 4.31
N LEU A 999 -2.06 -33.86 5.36
CA LEU A 999 -2.61 -33.09 6.48
C LEU A 999 -2.10 -33.67 7.81
N LYS A 1000 -1.72 -32.81 8.76
CA LYS A 1000 -1.50 -33.18 10.17
C LYS A 1000 -1.97 -32.06 11.10
N ILE A 1001 -2.33 -32.39 12.34
CA ILE A 1001 -2.51 -31.40 13.41
C ILE A 1001 -1.22 -31.37 14.24
N GLU A 1002 -0.76 -30.17 14.59
CA GLU A 1002 0.30 -29.95 15.57
C GLU A 1002 -0.26 -29.31 16.83
N GLN A 1003 0.38 -29.62 17.96
CA GLN A 1003 0.04 -29.13 19.28
C GLN A 1003 1.27 -28.57 20.00
N SER A 1004 1.05 -27.55 20.82
CA SER A 1004 2.04 -26.92 21.71
C SER A 1004 1.36 -26.70 23.08
N PRO A 1005 2.06 -26.82 24.22
CA PRO A 1005 1.58 -26.24 25.47
C PRO A 1005 1.33 -24.73 25.30
N THR A 1006 0.25 -24.20 25.87
CA THR A 1006 -0.19 -22.81 25.61
C THR A 1006 0.93 -21.78 25.80
N GLY A 1007 1.15 -20.95 24.78
CA GLY A 1007 2.10 -19.84 24.78
C GLY A 1007 3.58 -20.24 24.68
N THR A 1008 3.90 -21.54 24.59
CA THR A 1008 5.31 -22.00 24.50
C THR A 1008 5.85 -22.10 23.08
N ASN A 1009 4.99 -22.00 22.05
CA ASN A 1009 5.34 -22.11 20.63
C ASN A 1009 6.18 -23.35 20.26
N THR A 1010 6.13 -24.41 21.06
CA THR A 1010 6.94 -25.62 20.91
C THR A 1010 6.08 -26.72 20.27
N TRP A 1011 6.06 -26.73 18.95
CA TRP A 1011 5.13 -27.54 18.15
C TRP A 1011 5.58 -29.00 18.03
N THR A 1012 4.68 -29.91 18.35
CA THR A 1012 4.81 -31.37 18.19
C THR A 1012 3.63 -31.88 17.38
N THR A 1013 3.76 -33.01 16.67
CA THR A 1013 2.60 -33.60 15.98
C THR A 1013 1.62 -34.16 17.00
N ALA A 1014 0.35 -33.76 16.90
CA ALA A 1014 -0.70 -34.15 17.83
C ALA A 1014 -1.12 -35.61 17.60
N THR A 1015 -1.53 -36.30 18.66
CA THR A 1015 -1.96 -37.71 18.57
C THR A 1015 -3.38 -37.79 18.00
N THR A 1016 -3.49 -38.13 16.72
CA THR A 1016 -4.75 -38.28 15.98
C THR A 1016 -4.86 -39.66 15.32
N GLY A 1017 -6.04 -39.97 14.79
CA GLY A 1017 -6.14 -41.00 13.74
C GLY A 1017 -5.50 -40.53 12.43
N VAL A 1018 -5.46 -41.40 11.41
CA VAL A 1018 -4.98 -41.05 10.07
C VAL A 1018 -5.90 -39.98 9.46
N ILE A 1019 -5.33 -38.82 9.11
CA ILE A 1019 -6.05 -37.72 8.47
C ILE A 1019 -5.89 -37.85 6.95
N ALA A 1020 -6.99 -38.09 6.24
CA ALA A 1020 -7.00 -38.12 4.78
C ALA A 1020 -6.80 -36.70 4.20
N THR A 1021 -6.23 -36.57 3.00
CA THR A 1021 -5.92 -35.26 2.39
C THR A 1021 -7.15 -34.40 2.09
N ASN A 1022 -8.33 -35.02 1.98
CA ASN A 1022 -9.63 -34.36 1.80
C ASN A 1022 -10.46 -34.26 3.10
N ALA A 1023 -9.89 -34.60 4.26
CA ALA A 1023 -10.59 -34.50 5.54
C ALA A 1023 -10.87 -33.03 5.91
N THR A 1024 -12.02 -32.79 6.54
CA THR A 1024 -12.47 -31.50 7.06
C THR A 1024 -12.61 -31.49 8.59
N THR A 1025 -12.24 -32.59 9.26
CA THR A 1025 -12.29 -32.75 10.71
C THR A 1025 -11.31 -33.82 11.20
N ALA A 1026 -10.81 -33.67 12.43
CA ALA A 1026 -10.11 -34.72 13.18
C ALA A 1026 -10.17 -34.45 14.69
N THR A 1027 -10.01 -35.51 15.47
CA THR A 1027 -9.92 -35.46 16.94
C THR A 1027 -8.50 -35.75 17.41
N VAL A 1028 -7.95 -34.83 18.20
CA VAL A 1028 -6.73 -35.05 18.99
C VAL A 1028 -7.08 -35.75 20.29
N THR A 1029 -6.24 -36.69 20.71
CA THR A 1029 -6.39 -37.50 21.93
C THR A 1029 -5.09 -37.50 22.76
N GLY A 1030 -5.13 -38.01 23.98
CA GLY A 1030 -3.97 -38.10 24.86
C GLY A 1030 -3.59 -36.77 25.54
N LEU A 1031 -4.53 -35.82 25.61
CA LEU A 1031 -4.34 -34.56 26.32
C LEU A 1031 -4.50 -34.76 27.84
N SER A 1032 -3.89 -33.87 28.62
CA SER A 1032 -4.10 -33.81 30.08
C SER A 1032 -5.35 -33.00 30.43
N ALA A 1033 -6.03 -33.35 31.52
CA ALA A 1033 -7.19 -32.60 32.03
C ALA A 1033 -6.79 -31.22 32.58
N ALA A 1034 -7.70 -30.25 32.45
CA ALA A 1034 -7.51 -28.84 32.84
C ALA A 1034 -6.23 -28.17 32.31
N ALA A 1035 -5.68 -28.65 31.19
CA ALA A 1035 -4.42 -28.16 30.61
C ALA A 1035 -4.67 -27.35 29.32
N GLY A 1036 -3.90 -26.28 29.14
CA GLY A 1036 -3.95 -25.41 27.97
C GLY A 1036 -3.01 -25.88 26.85
N TYR A 1037 -3.54 -25.98 25.65
CA TYR A 1037 -2.81 -26.30 24.43
C TYR A 1037 -3.14 -25.30 23.32
N ASP A 1038 -2.17 -25.03 22.45
CA ASP A 1038 -2.35 -24.35 21.18
C ASP A 1038 -2.28 -25.39 20.05
N PHE A 1039 -3.19 -25.32 19.09
CA PHE A 1039 -3.30 -26.26 17.97
C PHE A 1039 -3.25 -25.55 16.63
N ARG A 1040 -2.69 -26.21 15.60
CA ARG A 1040 -2.77 -25.77 14.20
C ARG A 1040 -2.85 -26.97 13.26
N LEU A 1041 -3.52 -26.80 12.13
CA LEU A 1041 -3.43 -27.70 10.98
C LEU A 1041 -2.20 -27.33 10.15
N VAL A 1042 -1.50 -28.35 9.64
CA VAL A 1042 -0.41 -28.19 8.68
C VAL A 1042 -0.81 -28.90 7.40
N VAL A 1043 -0.95 -28.12 6.32
CA VAL A 1043 -1.29 -28.58 4.97
C VAL A 1043 0.00 -28.68 4.16
N THR A 1044 0.22 -29.83 3.53
CA THR A 1044 1.34 -30.06 2.60
C THR A 1044 0.78 -30.13 1.18
N GLY A 1045 1.37 -29.36 0.26
CA GLY A 1045 0.96 -29.31 -1.15
C GLY A 1045 -0.39 -28.63 -1.41
N GLY A 1046 -0.64 -28.32 -2.69
CA GLY A 1046 -1.89 -27.70 -3.14
C GLY A 1046 -2.02 -26.20 -2.82
N ALA A 1047 -3.14 -25.62 -3.22
CA ALA A 1047 -3.43 -24.19 -3.10
C ALA A 1047 -3.50 -23.68 -1.65
N ASN A 1048 -3.63 -24.60 -0.68
CA ASN A 1048 -3.72 -24.28 0.75
C ASN A 1048 -2.48 -24.70 1.56
N ALA A 1049 -1.36 -25.01 0.90
CA ALA A 1049 -0.12 -25.41 1.58
C ALA A 1049 0.34 -24.37 2.63
N GLY A 1050 0.68 -24.84 3.83
CA GLY A 1050 1.12 -24.00 4.94
C GLY A 1050 0.46 -24.36 6.28
N ASN A 1051 0.70 -23.52 7.28
CA ASN A 1051 0.11 -23.65 8.61
C ASN A 1051 -1.19 -22.84 8.68
N SER A 1052 -2.23 -23.41 9.30
CA SER A 1052 -3.47 -22.68 9.56
C SER A 1052 -3.30 -21.58 10.62
N ASN A 1053 -4.38 -20.83 10.86
CA ASN A 1053 -4.57 -20.11 12.11
C ASN A 1053 -4.39 -21.05 13.34
N VAL A 1054 -3.94 -20.47 14.45
CA VAL A 1054 -3.76 -21.19 15.72
C VAL A 1054 -5.04 -21.12 16.56
N VAL A 1055 -5.42 -22.25 17.18
CA VAL A 1055 -6.58 -22.39 18.06
C VAL A 1055 -6.11 -22.75 19.47
N ASN A 1056 -6.39 -21.89 20.44
CA ASN A 1056 -6.14 -22.17 21.86
C ASN A 1056 -7.29 -23.01 22.46
N VAL A 1057 -6.95 -24.04 23.22
CA VAL A 1057 -7.90 -24.96 23.85
C VAL A 1057 -7.40 -25.39 25.23
N THR A 1058 -8.11 -24.98 26.29
CA THR A 1058 -7.99 -25.60 27.62
C THR A 1058 -8.95 -26.78 27.73
N THR A 1059 -8.46 -27.99 28.00
CA THR A 1059 -9.30 -29.19 28.25
C THR A 1059 -10.19 -29.02 29.49
N ASN A 1060 -11.25 -29.83 29.59
CA ASN A 1060 -12.13 -29.80 30.75
C ASN A 1060 -11.41 -30.37 31.99
N SER A 1061 -11.82 -29.95 33.18
CA SER A 1061 -11.46 -30.65 34.42
C SER A 1061 -12.23 -31.98 34.52
N VAL A 1062 -11.66 -32.92 35.28
CA VAL A 1062 -12.31 -34.19 35.63
C VAL A 1062 -12.59 -34.18 37.14
N ALA A 1063 -13.81 -34.49 37.53
CA ALA A 1063 -14.22 -34.51 38.94
C ALA A 1063 -13.61 -35.73 39.67
N LEU A 1064 -13.21 -35.54 40.93
CA LEU A 1064 -12.89 -36.64 41.83
C LEU A 1064 -14.18 -37.33 42.27
N ILE A 1065 -14.30 -38.63 41.98
CA ILE A 1065 -15.52 -39.43 42.25
C ILE A 1065 -15.30 -40.53 43.29
N ASP A 1066 -14.06 -40.69 43.79
CA ASP A 1066 -13.61 -41.81 44.61
C ASP A 1066 -13.15 -41.38 46.02
N PHE A 1067 -13.49 -40.16 46.44
CA PHE A 1067 -13.19 -39.66 47.79
C PHE A 1067 -13.93 -40.47 48.87
N ALA A 1068 -13.17 -41.25 49.65
CA ALA A 1068 -13.72 -42.17 50.65
C ALA A 1068 -12.93 -42.11 51.97
N SER A 1069 -13.60 -42.33 53.10
CA SER A 1069 -12.95 -42.49 54.40
C SER A 1069 -12.44 -43.91 54.60
N THR A 1070 -11.18 -44.06 55.02
CA THR A 1070 -10.51 -45.36 55.20
C THR A 1070 -10.33 -45.76 56.67
N SER A 1071 -10.23 -44.79 57.59
CA SER A 1071 -10.18 -45.05 59.03
C SER A 1071 -10.70 -43.86 59.83
N LYS A 1072 -11.07 -44.08 61.10
CA LYS A 1072 -11.52 -43.03 62.02
C LYS A 1072 -11.26 -43.38 63.48
N THR A 1073 -11.09 -42.35 64.30
CA THR A 1073 -11.01 -42.39 65.76
C THR A 1073 -12.16 -41.58 66.38
N GLY A 1074 -12.13 -41.33 67.69
CA GLY A 1074 -13.08 -40.42 68.34
C GLY A 1074 -12.88 -38.93 68.00
N THR A 1075 -11.73 -38.56 67.41
CA THR A 1075 -11.35 -37.15 67.17
C THR A 1075 -10.73 -36.89 65.80
N SER A 1076 -10.60 -37.90 64.94
CA SER A 1076 -10.02 -37.78 63.59
C SER A 1076 -10.58 -38.80 62.61
N ALA A 1077 -10.46 -38.52 61.32
CA ALA A 1077 -10.74 -39.46 60.23
C ALA A 1077 -9.70 -39.29 59.11
N THR A 1078 -9.39 -40.38 58.42
CA THR A 1078 -8.49 -40.42 57.26
C THR A 1078 -9.29 -40.69 56.00
N PHE A 1079 -8.90 -40.05 54.91
CA PHE A 1079 -9.54 -40.17 53.59
C PHE A 1079 -8.54 -40.54 52.50
N THR A 1080 -9.04 -41.10 51.40
CA THR A 1080 -8.27 -41.41 50.19
C THR A 1080 -9.05 -41.05 48.92
N TRP A 1081 -8.34 -40.69 47.85
CA TRP A 1081 -8.88 -40.33 46.54
C TRP A 1081 -7.81 -40.46 45.44
N SER A 1082 -8.22 -40.49 44.17
CA SER A 1082 -7.30 -40.50 43.03
C SER A 1082 -6.56 -39.17 42.87
N ALA A 1083 -5.28 -39.20 42.50
CA ALA A 1083 -4.44 -38.00 42.40
C ALA A 1083 -5.04 -36.94 41.43
N ALA A 1084 -5.16 -35.70 41.90
CA ALA A 1084 -5.77 -34.61 41.15
C ALA A 1084 -4.77 -33.94 40.18
N THR A 1085 -4.70 -34.44 38.94
CA THR A 1085 -3.85 -33.88 37.89
C THR A 1085 -4.20 -32.41 37.61
N GLY A 1086 -3.22 -31.51 37.76
CA GLY A 1086 -3.37 -30.07 37.50
C GLY A 1086 -3.95 -29.25 38.66
N ALA A 1087 -4.19 -29.84 39.83
CA ALA A 1087 -4.67 -29.10 41.00
C ALA A 1087 -3.63 -28.09 41.53
N THR A 1088 -4.05 -26.86 41.81
CA THR A 1088 -3.22 -25.81 42.45
C THR A 1088 -3.36 -25.79 43.97
N SER A 1089 -4.43 -26.39 44.51
CA SER A 1089 -4.61 -26.66 45.94
C SER A 1089 -5.58 -27.83 46.13
N LEU A 1090 -5.54 -28.47 47.29
CA LEU A 1090 -6.54 -29.44 47.75
C LEU A 1090 -7.00 -29.02 49.16
N LYS A 1091 -8.31 -29.13 49.42
CA LYS A 1091 -8.92 -28.96 50.74
C LYS A 1091 -9.98 -30.03 50.96
N ILE A 1092 -10.15 -30.46 52.20
CA ILE A 1092 -11.31 -31.26 52.62
C ILE A 1092 -12.30 -30.33 53.30
N GLU A 1093 -13.58 -30.47 52.99
CA GLU A 1093 -14.66 -29.72 53.64
C GLU A 1093 -15.55 -30.69 54.42
N GLN A 1094 -16.06 -30.23 55.56
CA GLN A 1094 -16.93 -30.98 56.46
C GLN A 1094 -18.21 -30.18 56.74
N SER A 1095 -19.31 -30.91 56.93
CA SER A 1095 -20.60 -30.38 57.36
C SER A 1095 -21.21 -31.30 58.41
N PRO A 1096 -21.78 -30.79 59.52
CA PRO A 1096 -22.59 -31.60 60.42
C PRO A 1096 -23.77 -32.23 59.67
N THR A 1097 -24.09 -33.49 59.96
CA THR A 1097 -25.13 -34.25 59.25
C THR A 1097 -26.45 -33.50 59.18
N GLY A 1098 -26.90 -33.20 57.95
CA GLY A 1098 -28.16 -32.49 57.69
C GLY A 1098 -28.11 -30.96 57.76
N ALA A 1099 -26.97 -30.36 58.12
CA ALA A 1099 -26.85 -28.90 58.20
C ALA A 1099 -26.68 -28.20 56.82
N ASN A 1100 -26.16 -28.92 55.82
CA ASN A 1100 -25.82 -28.42 54.47
C ASN A 1100 -24.89 -27.20 54.42
N THR A 1101 -24.29 -26.83 55.56
CA THR A 1101 -23.30 -25.77 55.70
C THR A 1101 -21.90 -26.37 55.74
N TRP A 1102 -21.09 -26.09 54.72
CA TRP A 1102 -19.74 -26.63 54.57
C TRP A 1102 -18.70 -25.70 55.16
N THR A 1103 -17.69 -26.28 55.81
CA THR A 1103 -16.54 -25.59 56.40
C THR A 1103 -15.27 -26.36 56.08
N THR A 1104 -14.14 -25.68 55.88
CA THR A 1104 -12.85 -26.36 55.70
C THR A 1104 -12.52 -27.20 56.94
N ALA A 1105 -12.25 -28.49 56.75
CA ALA A 1105 -11.83 -29.38 57.82
C ALA A 1105 -10.39 -29.04 58.28
N THR A 1106 -10.11 -29.21 59.57
CA THR A 1106 -8.74 -29.02 60.09
C THR A 1106 -7.88 -30.21 59.67
N THR A 1107 -6.96 -29.98 58.74
CA THR A 1107 -6.02 -30.99 58.22
C THR A 1107 -4.58 -30.53 58.37
N GLY A 1108 -3.63 -31.46 58.17
CA GLY A 1108 -2.24 -31.08 57.84
C GLY A 1108 -2.16 -30.41 56.47
N VAL A 1109 -0.95 -30.01 56.06
CA VAL A 1109 -0.72 -29.46 54.70
C VAL A 1109 -0.94 -30.58 53.67
N ILE A 1110 -2.02 -30.48 52.90
CA ILE A 1110 -2.32 -31.41 51.82
C ILE A 1110 -1.56 -30.95 50.56
N ALA A 1111 -0.60 -31.75 50.11
CA ALA A 1111 0.10 -31.50 48.85
C ALA A 1111 -0.86 -31.65 47.66
N THR A 1112 -0.65 -30.91 46.57
CA THR A 1112 -1.54 -30.92 45.39
C THR A 1112 -1.62 -32.27 44.68
N ASN A 1113 -0.61 -33.13 44.87
CA ASN A 1113 -0.55 -34.50 44.36
C ASN A 1113 -0.91 -35.56 45.43
N ALA A 1114 -1.40 -35.17 46.60
CA ALA A 1114 -1.79 -36.11 47.65
C ALA A 1114 -2.97 -36.98 47.21
N THR A 1115 -2.93 -38.24 47.61
CA THR A 1115 -4.01 -39.24 47.46
C THR A 1115 -4.65 -39.61 48.79
N THR A 1116 -4.22 -38.98 49.89
CA THR A 1116 -4.72 -39.21 51.25
C THR A 1116 -4.45 -37.99 52.15
N ALA A 1117 -5.30 -37.80 53.17
CA ALA A 1117 -5.11 -36.88 54.30
C ALA A 1117 -5.88 -37.38 55.54
#